data_AF-A0A8T0A1F1-F1
#
_entry.id   AF-A0A8T0A1F1-F1
#
_cell.length_a   1.000
_cell.length_b   1.000
_cell.length_c   1.000
_cell.angle_alpha   90.00
_cell.angle_beta   90.00
_cell.angle_gamma   90.00
#
_symmetry.space_group_name_H-M   'P 1'
#
loop_
_entity.id
_entity.type
_entity.pdbx_description
1 polymer ?
#
loop_
_entity_poly.entity_id
_entity_poly.type
_entity_poly.pdbx_seq_one_letter_code
_entity_poly.pdbx_strand_id
1 'polypeptide(L)'
;MRIICLVDTTMSVWKHCQQSAVQTYGRTVDMLIRTCEGAQPINAANALIHWLSIQVIRLDVAEQPHALPILFSILNVQPLPLPVRVFILHRINECLRTEEVAPLVLEHIPSINTLEDMAIISTETIATLQRLIKNQEFSARAIRVAALLSLNHPEAEKILISLLEMRCQSQQQLDQFSLSLCVNALSLLILERADAALFDRLLHLLINHQYAGRILPTFCANIGSVIRVGFHSQLVDAIQLALSKAKNNNMLNDLKWQLCTICAKECIALQWRETLAERFRTDKDNFFEGFVIRLSGQYPLPGFHITQWNSLYSIPDISSTTEKEEFDECTTCIKTGSSILSFGKEGLQLLWCRTTLGRYAYQMEVIEVEDEQNVSVDNWLHSLANSNTSFQATLTRFDDEIMDPFQELPYPNPRYSTPITLPSYHLPLSSFVHKADLIPLNISVPEMLQFIQSSTRVPEEDITALNGCDCVISVKVNSETNKQSNEAGNLKGSYAVDWRKFIATFGFFESANDSPSNFHREIRHLDSTVCREVHKVAVIYVGGGSDLQDKHSILSNNTGSEIFNKFVDRLGWPIQIGSSEFYGYTGGLSSGQMAIYYASASTEIIFHISTLLLGDITQRLKHLGNDEVHVVWSESTKPYRRDMIATRFCDVLIVLYLISPVLLRIHIEVQDQRLQFGPLFDGACIHISQASALVRETVLNASHAYRNLRLECDRPNKYREKVFHNTKKMLKPLSLSSSITRLLRPRM
;
A
#
# COMPACT_ATOMS: atom_id res chain seq x y z
N MET A 1 33.41 -46.34 28.23
CA MET A 1 32.89 -45.69 29.45
C MET A 1 31.65 -44.82 29.21
N ARG A 2 31.57 -44.00 28.13
CA ARG A 2 30.42 -43.08 27.90
C ARG A 2 29.05 -43.74 27.64
N ILE A 3 29.01 -44.95 27.09
CA ILE A 3 27.75 -45.70 26.86
C ILE A 3 27.31 -46.50 28.10
N ILE A 4 28.24 -46.83 29.01
CA ILE A 4 27.96 -47.69 30.18
C ILE A 4 27.12 -46.92 31.23
N CYS A 5 27.28 -45.60 31.32
CA CYS A 5 26.41 -44.77 32.17
C CYS A 5 24.97 -44.63 31.65
N LEU A 6 24.65 -45.10 30.43
CA LEU A 6 23.27 -45.07 29.93
C LEU A 6 22.41 -46.17 30.56
N VAL A 7 23.01 -47.29 30.97
CA VAL A 7 22.25 -48.52 31.30
C VAL A 7 22.00 -48.70 32.81
N ASP A 8 22.68 -47.93 33.66
CA ASP A 8 22.53 -48.05 35.12
C ASP A 8 21.34 -47.23 35.63
N THR A 9 20.32 -47.92 36.15
CA THR A 9 19.07 -47.36 36.68
C THR A 9 19.17 -46.93 38.14
N THR A 10 20.33 -47.04 38.78
CA THR A 10 20.52 -46.64 40.17
C THR A 10 20.65 -45.11 40.29
N MET A 11 19.80 -44.50 41.13
CA MET A 11 19.69 -43.03 41.31
C MET A 11 21.01 -42.34 41.69
N SER A 12 22.03 -43.09 42.15
CA SER A 12 23.33 -42.55 42.55
C SER A 12 24.22 -42.12 41.38
N VAL A 13 24.14 -42.78 40.22
CA VAL A 13 24.95 -42.42 39.03
C VAL A 13 24.39 -41.18 38.35
N TRP A 14 23.05 -41.04 38.34
CA TRP A 14 22.35 -39.93 37.69
C TRP A 14 22.51 -38.60 38.42
N LYS A 15 22.61 -38.60 39.76
CA LYS A 15 23.00 -37.41 40.55
C LYS A 15 24.41 -36.89 40.23
N HIS A 16 25.25 -37.68 39.56
CA HIS A 16 26.63 -37.33 39.18
C HIS A 16 26.83 -37.33 37.66
N CYS A 17 25.75 -37.40 36.87
CA CYS A 17 25.85 -37.22 35.43
C CYS A 17 26.37 -35.81 35.13
N GLN A 18 27.64 -35.73 34.74
CA GLN A 18 28.27 -34.51 34.29
C GLN A 18 27.44 -33.88 33.16
N GLN A 19 27.36 -32.56 33.10
CA GLN A 19 26.71 -31.77 32.04
C GLN A 19 26.94 -32.33 30.61
N SER A 20 28.14 -32.86 30.34
CA SER A 20 28.51 -33.49 29.08
C SER A 20 27.67 -34.74 28.73
N ALA A 21 27.23 -35.51 29.72
CA ALA A 21 26.39 -36.69 29.54
C ALA A 21 24.97 -36.31 29.08
N VAL A 22 24.35 -35.31 29.72
CA VAL A 22 23.00 -34.80 29.33
C VAL A 22 23.05 -34.16 27.94
N GLN A 23 24.12 -33.44 27.59
CA GLN A 23 24.29 -32.90 26.24
C GLN A 23 24.49 -34.00 25.18
N THR A 24 25.26 -35.04 25.50
CA THR A 24 25.42 -36.21 24.61
C THR A 24 24.08 -36.92 24.40
N TYR A 25 23.28 -36.96 25.46
CA TYR A 25 21.92 -37.49 25.42
C TYR A 25 21.02 -36.70 24.47
N GLY A 26 20.98 -35.38 24.61
CA GLY A 26 20.22 -34.49 23.73
C GLY A 26 20.60 -34.67 22.26
N ARG A 27 21.91 -34.72 21.96
CA ARG A 27 22.39 -34.99 20.59
C ARG A 27 21.97 -36.37 20.07
N THR A 28 21.89 -37.36 20.95
CA THR A 28 21.44 -38.72 20.57
C THR A 28 19.95 -38.69 20.26
N VAL A 29 19.14 -38.03 21.09
CA VAL A 29 17.70 -37.83 20.83
C VAL A 29 17.50 -37.08 19.52
N ASP A 30 18.17 -35.94 19.31
CA ASP A 30 18.05 -35.17 18.07
C ASP A 30 18.49 -35.97 16.83
N MET A 31 19.54 -36.79 16.95
CA MET A 31 19.97 -37.68 15.88
C MET A 31 18.91 -38.74 15.58
N LEU A 32 18.35 -39.38 16.61
CA LEU A 32 17.32 -40.40 16.46
C LEU A 32 16.04 -39.82 15.87
N ILE A 33 15.66 -38.60 16.27
CA ILE A 33 14.52 -37.88 15.69
C ILE A 33 14.76 -37.70 14.18
N ARG A 34 15.91 -37.14 13.80
CA ARG A 34 16.26 -36.93 12.39
C ARG A 34 16.33 -38.22 11.56
N THR A 35 16.70 -39.35 12.16
CA THR A 35 16.75 -40.65 11.45
C THR A 35 15.40 -41.36 11.40
N CYS A 36 14.48 -41.08 12.33
CA CYS A 36 13.11 -41.61 12.32
C CYS A 36 12.19 -40.91 11.31
N GLU A 37 12.56 -39.71 10.83
CA GLU A 37 11.78 -38.93 9.86
C GLU A 37 11.86 -39.44 8.39
N GLY A 38 12.30 -40.70 8.17
CA GLY A 38 12.37 -41.38 6.85
C GLY A 38 11.21 -42.36 6.58
N ALA A 39 11.11 -42.88 5.34
CA ALA A 39 9.98 -43.63 4.76
C ALA A 39 9.51 -44.93 5.47
N GLN A 40 10.15 -45.33 6.58
CA GLN A 40 9.68 -46.38 7.47
C GLN A 40 10.02 -45.96 8.92
N PRO A 41 9.05 -45.80 9.84
CA PRO A 41 9.37 -45.59 11.24
C PRO A 41 10.14 -46.82 11.73
N ILE A 42 11.42 -46.64 12.03
CA ILE A 42 12.21 -47.70 12.65
C ILE A 42 11.63 -47.86 14.06
N ASN A 43 10.76 -48.85 14.27
CA ASN A 43 10.10 -49.11 15.55
C ASN A 43 11.09 -49.14 16.74
N ALA A 44 12.32 -49.60 16.51
CA ALA A 44 13.38 -49.62 17.51
C ALA A 44 13.86 -48.22 17.94
N ALA A 45 13.87 -47.24 17.04
CA ALA A 45 14.30 -45.88 17.35
C ALA A 45 13.22 -45.10 18.12
N ASN A 46 11.93 -45.30 17.82
CA ASN A 46 10.84 -44.80 18.66
C ASN A 46 10.85 -45.41 20.06
N ALA A 47 11.08 -46.73 20.17
CA ALA A 47 11.22 -47.39 21.46
C ALA A 47 12.40 -46.85 22.27
N LEU A 48 13.54 -46.56 21.61
CA LEU A 48 14.69 -45.93 22.23
C LEU A 48 14.38 -44.49 22.66
N ILE A 49 13.73 -43.68 21.82
CA ILE A 49 13.28 -42.32 22.19
C ILE A 49 12.36 -42.39 23.41
N HIS A 50 11.42 -43.33 23.49
CA HIS A 50 10.53 -43.47 24.64
C HIS A 50 11.28 -43.87 25.91
N TRP A 51 12.16 -44.87 25.82
CA TRP A 51 12.98 -45.26 26.96
C TRP A 51 13.85 -44.10 27.43
N LEU A 52 14.41 -43.34 26.47
CA LEU A 52 15.19 -42.16 26.77
C LEU A 52 14.32 -41.09 27.47
N SER A 53 13.13 -40.83 26.95
CA SER A 53 12.16 -39.88 27.54
C SER A 53 11.90 -40.17 29.02
N ILE A 54 11.72 -41.44 29.38
CA ILE A 54 11.48 -41.87 30.77
C ILE A 54 12.65 -41.51 31.69
N GLN A 55 13.90 -41.60 31.21
CA GLN A 55 15.06 -41.24 32.02
C GLN A 55 15.18 -39.73 32.21
N VAL A 56 14.92 -38.94 31.15
CA VAL A 56 14.97 -37.48 31.23
C VAL A 56 13.89 -36.93 32.15
N ILE A 57 12.69 -37.50 32.14
CA ILE A 57 11.58 -37.10 33.02
C ILE A 57 11.95 -37.28 34.50
N ARG A 58 12.80 -38.27 34.83
CA ARG A 58 13.24 -38.57 36.20
C ARG A 58 14.37 -37.66 36.69
N LEU A 59 14.98 -36.85 35.81
CA LEU A 59 16.02 -35.91 36.19
C LEU A 59 15.44 -34.75 36.99
N ASP A 60 16.23 -34.26 37.96
CA ASP A 60 15.95 -32.98 38.56
C ASP A 60 16.39 -31.85 37.61
N VAL A 61 15.40 -31.12 37.09
CA VAL A 61 15.63 -30.05 36.12
C VAL A 61 16.28 -28.84 36.79
N ALA A 62 16.08 -28.66 38.10
CA ALA A 62 16.74 -27.59 38.87
C ALA A 62 18.26 -27.82 38.93
N GLU A 63 18.70 -29.06 39.13
CA GLU A 63 20.12 -29.43 39.13
C GLU A 63 20.71 -29.55 37.71
N GLN A 64 19.87 -29.88 36.71
CA GLN A 64 20.29 -30.15 35.33
C GLN A 64 19.38 -29.44 34.29
N PRO A 65 19.48 -28.11 34.12
CA PRO A 65 18.60 -27.35 33.23
C PRO A 65 18.73 -27.73 31.75
N HIS A 66 19.85 -28.35 31.35
CA HIS A 66 20.05 -28.87 29.98
C HIS A 66 19.08 -29.99 29.59
N ALA A 67 18.33 -30.56 30.54
CA ALA A 67 17.26 -31.51 30.25
C ALA A 67 16.06 -30.83 29.56
N LEU A 68 15.82 -29.53 29.78
CA LEU A 68 14.68 -28.80 29.21
C LEU A 68 14.63 -28.88 27.68
N PRO A 69 15.66 -28.46 26.91
CA PRO A 69 15.64 -28.56 25.46
C PRO A 69 15.29 -29.97 24.96
N ILE A 70 15.76 -31.01 25.66
CA ILE A 70 15.51 -32.41 25.31
C ILE A 70 14.03 -32.77 25.49
N LEU A 71 13.41 -32.33 26.60
CA LEU A 71 11.98 -32.53 26.85
C LEU A 71 11.12 -31.87 25.77
N PHE A 72 11.46 -30.65 25.34
CA PHE A 72 10.75 -29.95 24.27
C PHE A 72 10.99 -30.60 22.89
N SER A 73 12.22 -31.03 22.58
CA SER A 73 12.50 -31.79 21.36
C SER A 73 11.67 -33.07 21.28
N ILE A 74 11.59 -33.83 22.38
CA ILE A 74 10.79 -35.07 22.46
C ILE A 74 9.29 -34.77 22.33
N LEU A 75 8.79 -33.71 22.98
CA LEU A 75 7.38 -33.32 22.93
C LEU A 75 6.92 -33.04 21.48
N ASN A 76 7.82 -32.53 20.65
CA ASN A 76 7.54 -32.22 19.25
C ASN A 76 7.59 -33.44 18.31
N VAL A 77 8.03 -34.61 18.77
CA VAL A 77 8.06 -35.85 17.99
C VAL A 77 6.65 -36.42 17.90
N GLN A 78 6.22 -36.85 16.71
CA GLN A 78 4.95 -37.54 16.51
C GLN A 78 5.15 -38.88 15.78
N PRO A 79 4.44 -39.96 16.16
CA PRO A 79 3.50 -40.05 17.29
C PRO A 79 4.21 -40.27 18.63
N LEU A 80 3.88 -39.46 19.65
CA LEU A 80 4.36 -39.65 21.02
C LEU A 80 3.29 -40.37 21.88
N PRO A 81 3.63 -41.43 22.64
CA PRO A 81 2.68 -42.11 23.51
C PRO A 81 2.07 -41.16 24.52
N LEU A 82 0.74 -41.23 24.67
CA LEU A 82 -0.02 -40.36 25.58
C LEU A 82 0.54 -40.30 27.01
N PRO A 83 0.96 -41.40 27.67
CA PRO A 83 1.52 -41.31 29.00
C PRO A 83 2.80 -40.46 29.05
N VAL A 84 3.70 -40.64 28.08
CA VAL A 84 4.96 -39.90 28.00
C VAL A 84 4.69 -38.42 27.76
N ARG A 85 3.78 -38.09 26.83
CA ARG A 85 3.32 -36.70 26.58
C ARG A 85 2.82 -36.05 27.87
N VAL A 86 1.93 -36.71 28.60
CA VAL A 86 1.34 -36.19 29.85
C VAL A 86 2.42 -35.97 30.92
N PHE A 87 3.33 -36.91 31.12
CA PHE A 87 4.41 -36.74 32.11
C PHE A 87 5.37 -35.61 31.77
N ILE A 88 5.71 -35.42 30.48
CA ILE A 88 6.54 -34.29 30.02
C ILE A 88 5.82 -32.96 30.32
N LEU A 89 4.56 -32.83 29.92
CA LEU A 89 3.78 -31.61 30.17
C LEU A 89 3.59 -31.32 31.67
N HIS A 90 3.35 -32.36 32.47
CA HIS A 90 3.29 -32.24 33.91
C HIS A 90 4.61 -31.73 34.48
N ARG A 91 5.75 -32.28 34.03
CA ARG A 91 7.07 -31.84 34.46
C ARG A 91 7.38 -30.40 34.06
N ILE A 92 6.97 -29.98 32.86
CA ILE A 92 7.09 -28.59 32.41
C ILE A 92 6.30 -27.65 33.34
N ASN A 93 5.06 -28.00 33.70
CA ASN A 93 4.25 -27.22 34.64
C ASN A 93 4.88 -27.13 36.04
N GLU A 94 5.44 -28.23 36.56
CA GLU A 94 6.22 -28.19 37.81
C GLU A 94 7.41 -27.22 37.72
N CYS A 95 8.13 -27.23 36.59
CA CYS A 95 9.26 -26.32 36.39
C CYS A 95 8.85 -24.85 36.27
N LEU A 96 7.65 -24.56 35.73
CA LEU A 96 7.11 -23.20 35.64
C LEU A 96 6.74 -22.61 37.02
N ARG A 97 6.39 -23.48 37.99
CA ARG A 97 6.12 -23.08 39.38
C ARG A 97 7.40 -22.64 40.10
N THR A 98 8.50 -23.35 39.85
CA THR A 98 9.81 -23.10 40.47
C THR A 98 10.47 -21.83 39.97
N GLU A 99 10.77 -20.88 40.86
CA GLU A 99 11.27 -19.54 40.48
C GLU A 99 12.58 -19.55 39.69
N GLU A 100 13.56 -20.34 40.13
CA GLU A 100 14.88 -20.38 39.50
C GLU A 100 14.85 -20.98 38.08
N VAL A 101 13.94 -21.92 37.82
CA VAL A 101 13.88 -22.69 36.57
C VAL A 101 12.89 -22.08 35.57
N ALA A 102 11.83 -21.43 36.05
CA ALA A 102 10.75 -20.95 35.21
C ALA A 102 11.20 -20.05 34.04
N PRO A 103 12.13 -19.08 34.20
CA PRO A 103 12.63 -18.29 33.08
C PRO A 103 13.25 -19.13 31.95
N LEU A 104 13.96 -20.21 32.31
CA LEU A 104 14.58 -21.12 31.34
C LEU A 104 13.53 -21.94 30.58
N VAL A 105 12.43 -22.32 31.24
CA VAL A 105 11.31 -23.01 30.59
C VAL A 105 10.66 -22.10 29.54
N LEU A 106 10.45 -20.82 29.86
CA LEU A 106 9.85 -19.85 28.94
C LEU A 106 10.64 -19.71 27.63
N GLU A 107 11.97 -19.90 27.65
CA GLU A 107 12.80 -19.84 26.44
C GLU A 107 12.44 -20.90 25.40
N HIS A 108 11.90 -22.04 25.86
CA HIS A 108 11.59 -23.17 24.99
C HIS A 108 10.12 -23.27 24.59
N ILE A 109 9.21 -22.58 25.26
CA ILE A 109 7.76 -22.58 24.94
C ILE A 109 7.46 -22.24 23.47
N PRO A 110 8.11 -21.25 22.82
CA PRO A 110 7.87 -20.95 21.41
C PRO A 110 8.16 -22.10 20.44
N SER A 111 8.91 -23.12 20.88
CA SER A 111 9.22 -24.31 20.08
C SER A 111 8.11 -25.37 20.08
N ILE A 112 7.09 -25.25 20.93
CA ILE A 112 5.99 -26.21 20.98
C ILE A 112 5.17 -26.10 19.70
N ASN A 113 5.10 -27.19 18.93
CA ASN A 113 4.42 -27.21 17.63
C ASN A 113 2.89 -27.35 17.75
N THR A 114 2.40 -28.04 18.78
CA THR A 114 0.95 -28.32 18.92
C THR A 114 0.26 -27.25 19.78
N LEU A 115 -0.93 -26.82 19.34
CA LEU A 115 -1.75 -25.88 20.09
C LEU A 115 -2.34 -26.50 21.37
N GLU A 116 -2.60 -27.80 21.36
CA GLU A 116 -3.08 -28.54 22.52
C GLU A 116 -2.07 -28.51 23.67
N ASP A 117 -0.80 -28.78 23.38
CA ASP A 117 0.26 -28.77 24.40
C ASP A 117 0.45 -27.37 24.99
N MET A 118 0.42 -26.35 24.13
CA MET A 118 0.44 -24.94 24.54
C MET A 118 -0.73 -24.60 25.46
N ALA A 119 -1.95 -25.05 25.13
CA ALA A 119 -3.13 -24.81 25.95
C ALA A 119 -3.01 -25.46 27.34
N ILE A 120 -2.45 -26.68 27.42
CA ILE A 120 -2.26 -27.41 28.68
C ILE A 120 -1.33 -26.67 29.65
N ILE A 121 -0.27 -26.03 29.16
CA ILE A 121 0.69 -25.30 30.01
C ILE A 121 0.37 -23.81 30.17
N SER A 122 -0.61 -23.30 29.42
CA SER A 122 -0.93 -21.87 29.32
C SER A 122 -1.23 -21.21 30.67
N THR A 123 -2.01 -21.89 31.53
CA THR A 123 -2.43 -21.34 32.83
C THR A 123 -1.24 -21.06 33.74
N GLU A 124 -0.35 -22.03 33.89
CA GLU A 124 0.86 -21.89 34.71
C GLU A 124 1.83 -20.89 34.07
N THR A 125 1.99 -20.96 32.74
CA THR A 125 2.83 -20.02 31.98
C THR A 125 2.40 -18.56 32.20
N ILE A 126 1.09 -18.28 32.15
CA ILE A 126 0.54 -16.94 32.40
C ILE A 126 0.80 -16.51 33.85
N ALA A 127 0.59 -17.39 34.83
CA ALA A 127 0.88 -17.09 36.24
C ALA A 127 2.37 -16.75 36.45
N THR A 128 3.27 -17.50 35.84
CA THR A 128 4.72 -17.22 35.84
C THR A 128 5.02 -15.86 35.21
N LEU A 129 4.45 -15.55 34.05
CA LEU A 129 4.65 -14.26 33.36
C LEU A 129 4.15 -13.09 34.23
N GLN A 130 2.99 -13.22 34.87
CA GLN A 130 2.46 -12.21 35.79
C GLN A 130 3.39 -11.97 36.98
N ARG A 131 4.00 -13.04 37.54
CA ARG A 131 4.99 -12.93 38.61
C ARG A 131 6.24 -12.18 38.15
N LEU A 132 6.80 -12.54 36.98
CA LEU A 132 7.99 -11.89 36.44
C LEU A 132 7.78 -10.39 36.19
N ILE A 133 6.58 -10.00 35.73
CA ILE A 133 6.22 -8.59 35.50
C ILE A 133 6.11 -7.83 36.81
N LYS A 134 5.47 -8.41 37.84
CA LYS A 134 5.40 -7.83 39.18
C LYS A 134 6.80 -7.59 39.77
N ASN A 135 7.73 -8.51 39.51
CA ASN A 135 9.11 -8.42 39.99
C ASN A 135 10.00 -7.54 39.10
N GLN A 136 9.50 -7.01 37.97
CA GLN A 136 10.28 -6.28 36.97
C GLN A 136 11.45 -7.09 36.36
N GLU A 137 11.30 -8.41 36.24
CA GLU A 137 12.32 -9.33 35.72
C GLU A 137 11.85 -9.96 34.39
N PHE A 138 11.45 -9.14 33.42
CA PHE A 138 10.97 -9.63 32.13
C PHE A 138 12.08 -9.67 31.07
N SER A 139 12.07 -10.71 30.24
CA SER A 139 13.01 -10.88 29.12
C SER A 139 12.29 -10.77 27.77
N ALA A 140 13.02 -10.47 26.70
CA ALA A 140 12.47 -10.48 25.33
C ALA A 140 11.80 -11.84 24.97
N ARG A 141 12.28 -12.94 25.55
CA ARG A 141 11.71 -14.28 25.36
C ARG A 141 10.38 -14.44 26.10
N ALA A 142 10.29 -13.96 27.34
CA ALA A 142 9.03 -13.94 28.09
C ALA A 142 7.96 -13.10 27.36
N ILE A 143 8.36 -11.96 26.77
CA ILE A 143 7.47 -11.14 25.95
C ILE A 143 6.99 -11.90 24.72
N ARG A 144 7.87 -12.66 24.06
CA ARG A 144 7.48 -13.52 22.94
C ARG A 144 6.44 -14.56 23.36
N VAL A 145 6.62 -15.22 24.51
CA VAL A 145 5.62 -16.16 25.04
C VAL A 145 4.29 -15.46 25.33
N ALA A 146 4.32 -14.28 25.94
CA ALA A 146 3.12 -13.49 26.17
C ALA A 146 2.41 -13.12 24.86
N ALA A 147 3.16 -12.73 23.82
CA ALA A 147 2.63 -12.42 22.50
C ALA A 147 1.92 -13.63 21.88
N LEU A 148 2.54 -14.82 21.94
CA LEU A 148 1.95 -16.07 21.44
C LEU A 148 0.64 -16.42 22.15
N LEU A 149 0.61 -16.28 23.49
CA LEU A 149 -0.57 -16.60 24.28
C LEU A 149 -1.67 -15.52 24.16
N SER A 150 -1.32 -14.27 23.89
CA SER A 150 -2.28 -13.14 23.85
C SER A 150 -3.40 -13.31 22.81
N LEU A 151 -3.12 -14.05 21.73
CA LEU A 151 -4.11 -14.32 20.68
C LEU A 151 -5.31 -15.13 21.21
N ASN A 152 -5.05 -16.07 22.11
CA ASN A 152 -6.05 -17.00 22.64
C ASN A 152 -6.44 -16.74 24.11
N HIS A 153 -5.62 -15.99 24.86
CA HIS A 153 -5.80 -15.77 26.29
C HIS A 153 -5.80 -14.27 26.65
N PRO A 154 -6.93 -13.72 27.16
CA PRO A 154 -7.03 -12.29 27.49
C PRO A 154 -6.10 -11.88 28.64
N GLU A 155 -5.74 -12.80 29.54
CA GLU A 155 -4.78 -12.51 30.62
C GLU A 155 -3.37 -12.26 30.07
N ALA A 156 -2.98 -12.91 28.98
CA ALA A 156 -1.71 -12.66 28.31
C ALA A 156 -1.72 -11.34 27.52
N GLU A 157 -2.87 -10.93 26.99
CA GLU A 157 -3.06 -9.59 26.42
C GLU A 157 -2.89 -8.49 27.48
N LYS A 158 -3.52 -8.63 28.65
CA LYS A 158 -3.36 -7.71 29.78
C LYS A 158 -1.91 -7.57 30.21
N ILE A 159 -1.15 -8.67 30.18
CA ILE A 159 0.29 -8.68 30.41
C ILE A 159 1.01 -7.76 29.41
N LEU A 160 0.77 -7.89 28.11
CA LEU A 160 1.40 -7.03 27.10
C LEU A 160 1.06 -5.55 27.32
N ILE A 161 -0.18 -5.25 27.67
CA ILE A 161 -0.62 -3.89 27.97
C ILE A 161 0.08 -3.34 29.22
N SER A 162 0.17 -4.14 30.29
CA SER A 162 0.84 -3.76 31.53
C SER A 162 2.33 -3.45 31.29
N LEU A 163 3.01 -4.22 30.44
CA LEU A 163 4.39 -3.97 30.04
C LEU A 163 4.55 -2.61 29.34
N LEU A 164 3.56 -2.22 28.51
CA LEU A 164 3.57 -0.90 27.86
C LEU A 164 3.27 0.24 28.83
N GLU A 165 2.53 -0.02 29.92
CA GLU A 165 2.18 0.95 30.97
C GLU A 165 3.30 1.18 32.00
N MET A 166 4.15 0.19 32.28
CA MET A 166 5.23 0.25 33.29
C MET A 166 6.28 1.35 33.07
N ARG A 167 6.22 2.08 31.95
CA ARG A 167 7.14 3.15 31.52
C ARG A 167 7.30 4.31 32.48
N CYS A 168 6.45 4.46 33.50
CA CYS A 168 6.53 5.58 34.43
C CYS A 168 7.40 5.33 35.67
N GLN A 169 7.85 4.09 35.94
CA GLN A 169 8.34 3.75 37.30
C GLN A 169 9.66 2.95 37.38
N SER A 170 10.19 2.36 36.29
CA SER A 170 11.36 1.46 36.36
C SER A 170 12.54 1.85 35.44
N GLN A 171 13.77 1.49 35.84
CA GLN A 171 15.00 1.67 35.05
C GLN A 171 15.10 0.70 33.85
N GLN A 172 14.36 -0.42 33.85
CA GLN A 172 14.33 -1.34 32.72
C GLN A 172 13.28 -0.90 31.69
N GLN A 173 13.75 -0.47 30.53
CA GLN A 173 12.90 -0.07 29.40
C GLN A 173 12.80 -1.21 28.38
N LEU A 174 11.61 -1.35 27.76
CA LEU A 174 11.40 -2.26 26.63
C LEU A 174 12.32 -1.87 25.46
N ASP A 175 13.10 -2.83 24.98
CA ASP A 175 13.88 -2.66 23.76
C ASP A 175 12.97 -2.53 22.53
N GLN A 176 13.53 -2.04 21.43
CA GLN A 176 12.78 -1.76 20.21
C GLN A 176 12.14 -3.02 19.60
N PHE A 177 12.77 -4.19 19.69
CA PHE A 177 12.25 -5.43 19.11
C PHE A 177 11.09 -5.99 19.92
N SER A 178 11.24 -6.05 21.23
CA SER A 178 10.17 -6.44 22.14
C SER A 178 8.94 -5.54 22.01
N LEU A 179 9.15 -4.24 21.86
CA LEU A 179 8.06 -3.30 21.59
C LEU A 179 7.35 -3.60 20.27
N SER A 180 8.10 -3.84 19.19
CA SER A 180 7.53 -4.19 17.88
C SER A 180 6.70 -5.45 17.95
N LEU A 181 7.16 -6.45 18.72
CA LEU A 181 6.43 -7.70 18.92
C LEU A 181 5.10 -7.47 19.65
N CYS A 182 5.10 -6.68 20.74
CA CYS A 182 3.86 -6.30 21.43
C CYS A 182 2.89 -5.59 20.50
N VAL A 183 3.37 -4.64 19.70
CA VAL A 183 2.54 -3.88 18.76
C VAL A 183 1.98 -4.77 17.68
N ASN A 184 2.76 -5.69 17.11
CA ASN A 184 2.28 -6.64 16.11
C ASN A 184 1.18 -7.55 16.69
N ALA A 185 1.40 -8.12 17.87
CA ALA A 185 0.42 -9.00 18.52
C ALA A 185 -0.89 -8.27 18.84
N LEU A 186 -0.82 -7.08 19.45
CA LEU A 186 -2.00 -6.29 19.76
C LEU A 186 -2.69 -5.74 18.50
N SER A 187 -1.94 -5.40 17.45
CA SER A 187 -2.52 -5.00 16.15
C SER A 187 -3.30 -6.15 15.52
N LEU A 188 -2.80 -7.38 15.63
CA LEU A 188 -3.48 -8.57 15.14
C LEU A 188 -4.81 -8.79 15.90
N LEU A 189 -4.82 -8.60 17.22
CA LEU A 189 -6.04 -8.65 18.02
C LEU A 189 -7.06 -7.57 17.64
N ILE A 190 -6.60 -6.33 17.41
CA ILE A 190 -7.46 -5.23 16.93
C ILE A 190 -8.11 -5.61 15.60
N LEU A 191 -7.33 -6.17 14.67
CA LEU A 191 -7.83 -6.60 13.35
C LEU A 191 -8.82 -7.75 13.44
N GLU A 192 -8.53 -8.75 14.27
CA GLU A 192 -9.35 -9.95 14.40
C GLU A 192 -10.70 -9.65 15.08
N ARG A 193 -10.68 -8.81 16.11
CA ARG A 193 -11.85 -8.51 16.94
C ARG A 193 -12.58 -7.23 16.53
N ALA A 194 -11.99 -6.42 15.65
CA ALA A 194 -12.43 -5.06 15.37
C ALA A 194 -12.59 -4.24 16.67
N ASP A 195 -11.54 -4.25 17.53
CA ASP A 195 -11.60 -3.67 18.86
C ASP A 195 -11.13 -2.20 18.88
N ALA A 196 -12.09 -1.26 18.96
CA ALA A 196 -11.83 0.18 19.03
C ALA A 196 -11.20 0.61 20.35
N ALA A 197 -11.61 0.01 21.46
CA ALA A 197 -11.09 0.38 22.76
C ALA A 197 -9.61 -0.02 22.87
N LEU A 198 -9.25 -1.21 22.36
CA LEU A 198 -7.86 -1.66 22.29
C LEU A 198 -7.02 -0.79 21.34
N PHE A 199 -7.59 -0.38 20.20
CA PHE A 199 -6.95 0.57 19.28
C PHE A 199 -6.57 1.86 20.01
N ASP A 200 -7.55 2.53 20.62
CA ASP A 200 -7.34 3.85 21.23
C ASP A 200 -6.37 3.75 22.42
N ARG A 201 -6.51 2.70 23.23
CA ARG A 201 -5.60 2.43 24.35
C ARG A 201 -4.17 2.21 23.86
N LEU A 202 -3.97 1.38 22.83
CA LEU A 202 -2.65 1.12 22.29
C LEU A 202 -2.05 2.40 21.69
N LEU A 203 -2.82 3.16 20.91
CA LEU A 203 -2.36 4.43 20.35
C LEU A 203 -1.86 5.36 21.47
N HIS A 204 -2.66 5.58 22.51
CA HIS A 204 -2.31 6.39 23.67
C HIS A 204 -1.02 5.93 24.35
N LEU A 205 -0.82 4.62 24.51
CA LEU A 205 0.41 4.06 25.08
C LEU A 205 1.61 4.30 24.17
N LEU A 206 1.46 4.32 22.85
CA LEU A 206 2.58 4.48 21.92
C LEU A 206 3.03 5.94 21.74
N ILE A 207 2.14 6.93 21.87
CA ILE A 207 2.40 8.36 21.59
C ILE A 207 3.67 8.88 22.29
N ASN A 208 3.79 8.55 23.58
CA ASN A 208 4.82 9.07 24.46
C ASN A 208 6.02 8.13 24.60
N HIS A 209 6.12 7.08 23.78
CA HIS A 209 7.29 6.22 23.84
C HIS A 209 8.54 6.89 23.28
N GLN A 210 9.71 6.53 23.83
CA GLN A 210 11.00 6.93 23.24
C GLN A 210 11.17 6.49 21.77
N TYR A 211 10.57 5.36 21.39
CA TYR A 211 10.59 4.84 20.01
C TYR A 211 9.34 5.21 19.20
N ALA A 212 8.52 6.17 19.66
CA ALA A 212 7.27 6.58 19.01
C ALA A 212 7.44 6.84 17.50
N GLY A 213 8.51 7.55 17.11
CA GLY A 213 8.77 7.90 15.70
C GLY A 213 9.04 6.71 14.76
N ARG A 214 9.36 5.52 15.30
CA ARG A 214 9.52 4.27 14.51
C ARG A 214 8.33 3.33 14.66
N ILE A 215 7.76 3.25 15.87
CA ILE A 215 6.71 2.29 16.18
C ILE A 215 5.33 2.75 15.72
N LEU A 216 5.00 4.05 15.80
CA LEU A 216 3.70 4.56 15.35
C LEU A 216 3.46 4.32 13.85
N PRO A 217 4.44 4.54 12.96
CA PRO A 217 4.26 4.17 11.55
C PRO A 217 4.08 2.67 11.34
N THR A 218 4.78 1.83 12.11
CA THR A 218 4.62 0.36 12.07
C THR A 218 3.22 -0.04 12.53
N PHE A 219 2.73 0.57 13.60
CA PHE A 219 1.35 0.41 14.07
C PHE A 219 0.37 0.79 12.94
N CYS A 220 0.42 2.01 12.41
CA CYS A 220 -0.44 2.47 11.32
C CYS A 220 -0.43 1.53 10.10
N ALA A 221 0.73 0.99 9.74
CA ALA A 221 0.88 0.02 8.66
C ALA A 221 0.24 -1.34 8.98
N ASN A 222 0.31 -1.82 10.22
CA ASN A 222 -0.33 -3.06 10.65
C ASN A 222 -1.87 -2.94 10.63
N ILE A 223 -2.41 -1.82 11.12
CA ILE A 223 -3.86 -1.58 11.21
C ILE A 223 -4.47 -0.92 9.96
N GLY A 224 -3.71 -0.79 8.86
CA GLY A 224 -4.20 -0.16 7.63
C GLY A 224 -5.45 -0.81 7.04
N SER A 225 -5.69 -2.09 7.32
CA SER A 225 -6.87 -2.82 6.84
C SER A 225 -8.14 -2.63 7.70
N VAL A 226 -8.04 -2.00 8.88
CA VAL A 226 -9.20 -1.73 9.78
C VAL A 226 -10.22 -0.78 9.13
N ILE A 227 -9.81 -0.01 8.10
CA ILE A 227 -10.69 0.75 7.19
C ILE A 227 -11.90 -0.08 6.75
N ARG A 228 -11.69 -1.36 6.40
CA ARG A 228 -12.76 -2.26 5.95
C ARG A 228 -13.85 -2.52 7.00
N VAL A 229 -13.57 -2.18 8.25
CA VAL A 229 -14.46 -2.35 9.40
C VAL A 229 -14.93 -1.01 9.98
N GLY A 230 -14.58 0.13 9.37
CA GLY A 230 -15.14 1.45 9.69
C GLY A 230 -14.29 2.40 10.53
N PHE A 231 -13.03 2.10 10.83
CA PHE A 231 -12.19 2.84 11.81
C PHE A 231 -11.41 4.00 11.19
N HIS A 232 -12.06 4.73 10.29
CA HIS A 232 -11.39 5.68 9.42
C HIS A 232 -10.84 6.88 10.18
N SER A 233 -11.65 7.50 11.03
CA SER A 233 -11.24 8.65 11.84
C SER A 233 -10.08 8.30 12.76
N GLN A 234 -10.17 7.16 13.45
CA GLN A 234 -9.13 6.71 14.37
C GLN A 234 -7.80 6.45 13.65
N LEU A 235 -7.85 5.83 12.47
CA LEU A 235 -6.65 5.61 11.67
C LEU A 235 -6.07 6.92 11.12
N VAL A 236 -6.91 7.86 10.69
CA VAL A 236 -6.47 9.20 10.27
C VAL A 236 -5.75 9.92 11.42
N ASP A 237 -6.34 9.93 12.62
CA ASP A 237 -5.74 10.55 13.81
C ASP A 237 -4.42 9.90 14.19
N ALA A 238 -4.35 8.56 14.15
CA ALA A 238 -3.13 7.80 14.38
C ALA A 238 -2.02 8.16 13.36
N ILE A 239 -2.36 8.26 12.08
CA ILE A 239 -1.42 8.64 11.02
C ILE A 239 -0.94 10.08 11.19
N GLN A 240 -1.83 11.02 11.50
CA GLN A 240 -1.46 12.42 11.74
C GLN A 240 -0.48 12.56 12.91
N LEU A 241 -0.73 11.80 13.97
CA LEU A 241 0.19 11.74 15.10
C LEU A 241 1.53 11.12 14.70
N ALA A 242 1.52 10.01 13.96
CA ALA A 242 2.72 9.37 13.44
C ALA A 242 3.55 10.33 12.57
N LEU A 243 2.92 11.14 11.72
CA LEU A 243 3.57 12.18 10.91
C LEU A 243 4.30 13.21 11.77
N SER A 244 3.75 13.59 12.92
CA SER A 244 4.38 14.55 13.85
C SER A 244 5.63 13.99 14.56
N LYS A 245 5.76 12.66 14.64
CA LYS A 245 6.83 11.98 15.40
C LYS A 245 7.90 11.34 14.50
N ALA A 246 7.54 10.94 13.29
CA ALA A 246 8.44 10.29 12.35
C ALA A 246 9.50 11.27 11.84
N LYS A 247 10.76 10.79 11.77
CA LYS A 247 11.91 11.59 11.29
C LYS A 247 12.44 11.13 9.93
N ASN A 248 12.12 9.91 9.52
CA ASN A 248 12.61 9.35 8.26
C ASN A 248 11.71 9.81 7.11
N ASN A 249 12.29 10.43 6.08
CA ASN A 249 11.56 10.94 4.91
C ASN A 249 10.77 9.86 4.16
N ASN A 250 11.29 8.64 4.06
CA ASN A 250 10.60 7.54 3.39
C ASN A 250 9.37 7.12 4.19
N MET A 251 9.51 6.99 5.52
CA MET A 251 8.38 6.69 6.41
C MET A 251 7.33 7.81 6.40
N LEU A 252 7.75 9.09 6.35
CA LEU A 252 6.84 10.22 6.21
C LEU A 252 6.07 10.14 4.88
N ASN A 253 6.75 9.80 3.78
CA ASN A 253 6.11 9.58 2.49
C ASN A 253 5.10 8.41 2.53
N ASP A 254 5.43 7.34 3.25
CA ASP A 254 4.53 6.18 3.45
C ASP A 254 3.26 6.55 4.19
N LEU A 255 3.38 7.29 5.29
CA LEU A 255 2.25 7.81 6.05
C LEU A 255 1.36 8.74 5.22
N LYS A 256 1.96 9.64 4.41
CA LYS A 256 1.21 10.52 3.50
C LYS A 256 0.42 9.72 2.46
N TRP A 257 1.01 8.67 1.91
CA TRP A 257 0.33 7.75 0.99
C TRP A 257 -0.81 6.98 1.65
N GLN A 258 -0.64 6.50 2.87
CA GLN A 258 -1.71 5.85 3.64
C GLN A 258 -2.88 6.82 3.83
N LEU A 259 -2.59 8.06 4.25
CA LEU A 259 -3.60 9.11 4.43
C LEU A 259 -4.37 9.42 3.15
N CYS A 260 -3.65 9.58 2.02
CA CYS A 260 -4.27 9.81 0.72
C CYS A 260 -5.09 8.59 0.24
N THR A 261 -4.63 7.37 0.53
CA THR A 261 -5.36 6.14 0.17
C THR A 261 -6.67 6.03 0.94
N ILE A 262 -6.70 6.40 2.23
CA ILE A 262 -7.93 6.47 3.03
C ILE A 262 -8.91 7.46 2.39
N CYS A 263 -8.44 8.67 2.05
CA CYS A 263 -9.26 9.70 1.43
C CYS A 263 -9.78 9.33 0.03
N ALA A 264 -9.07 8.46 -0.68
CA ALA A 264 -9.44 8.01 -2.02
C ALA A 264 -10.43 6.83 -2.01
N LYS A 265 -10.30 5.90 -1.05
CA LYS A 265 -11.10 4.67 -0.99
C LYS A 265 -12.55 4.89 -0.59
N GLU A 266 -12.84 5.97 0.12
CA GLU A 266 -14.18 6.21 0.62
C GLU A 266 -14.66 7.64 0.33
N CYS A 267 -15.98 7.81 0.15
CA CYS A 267 -16.68 9.09 0.21
C CYS A 267 -16.67 9.68 1.64
N ILE A 268 -15.61 9.43 2.43
CA ILE A 268 -15.42 10.01 3.76
C ILE A 268 -15.06 11.48 3.59
N ALA A 269 -16.13 12.25 3.53
CA ALA A 269 -16.27 13.69 3.70
C ALA A 269 -15.27 14.57 2.92
N LEU A 270 -15.83 15.33 1.97
CA LEU A 270 -15.24 16.52 1.35
C LEU A 270 -14.41 17.38 2.33
N GLN A 271 -14.82 17.44 3.61
CA GLN A 271 -14.14 18.16 4.69
C GLN A 271 -12.64 17.82 4.83
N TRP A 272 -12.25 16.55 4.67
CA TRP A 272 -10.85 16.15 4.83
C TRP A 272 -10.04 16.48 3.59
N ARG A 273 -10.67 16.53 2.40
CA ARG A 273 -9.98 16.77 1.13
C ARG A 273 -9.42 18.20 1.08
N GLU A 274 -10.25 19.19 1.39
CA GLU A 274 -9.83 20.60 1.39
C GLU A 274 -8.76 20.84 2.46
N THR A 275 -8.99 20.33 3.67
CA THR A 275 -8.04 20.46 4.79
C THR A 275 -6.70 19.80 4.49
N LEU A 276 -6.69 18.60 3.90
CA LEU A 276 -5.46 17.89 3.55
C LEU A 276 -4.75 18.51 2.34
N ALA A 277 -5.50 18.97 1.34
CA ALA A 277 -4.93 19.68 0.20
C ALA A 277 -4.25 20.98 0.65
N GLU A 278 -4.90 21.78 1.52
CA GLU A 278 -4.32 23.01 2.06
C GLU A 278 -3.07 22.73 2.91
N ARG A 279 -3.08 21.65 3.69
CA ARG A 279 -1.90 21.20 4.43
C ARG A 279 -0.76 20.82 3.48
N PHE A 280 -1.01 19.98 2.48
CA PHE A 280 0.03 19.60 1.53
C PHE A 280 0.56 20.77 0.70
N ARG A 281 -0.31 21.74 0.37
CA ARG A 281 0.09 23.01 -0.24
C ARG A 281 1.04 23.80 0.66
N THR A 282 0.69 23.94 1.95
CA THR A 282 1.52 24.61 2.96
C THR A 282 2.89 23.92 3.10
N ASP A 283 2.89 22.59 3.11
CA ASP A 283 4.09 21.76 3.19
C ASP A 283 4.88 21.69 1.85
N LYS A 284 4.36 22.30 0.77
CA LYS A 284 4.90 22.28 -0.60
C LYS A 284 5.03 20.88 -1.20
N ASP A 285 4.15 19.96 -0.80
CA ASP A 285 4.03 18.61 -1.35
C ASP A 285 3.09 18.57 -2.56
N ASN A 286 3.55 19.14 -3.68
CA ASN A 286 2.77 19.29 -4.92
C ASN A 286 2.16 17.98 -5.44
N PHE A 287 2.85 16.84 -5.27
CA PHE A 287 2.30 15.54 -5.66
C PHE A 287 1.07 15.16 -4.82
N PHE A 288 1.16 15.25 -3.49
CA PHE A 288 0.07 14.83 -2.61
C PHE A 288 -1.11 15.81 -2.63
N GLU A 289 -0.85 17.11 -2.77
CA GLU A 289 -1.89 18.11 -3.03
C GLU A 289 -2.67 17.72 -4.29
N GLY A 290 -1.96 17.52 -5.41
CA GLY A 290 -2.57 17.12 -6.66
C GLY A 290 -3.35 15.81 -6.54
N PHE A 291 -2.78 14.82 -5.83
CA PHE A 291 -3.38 13.50 -5.66
C PHE A 291 -4.74 13.59 -4.96
N VAL A 292 -4.80 14.33 -3.84
CA VAL A 292 -6.04 14.52 -3.07
C VAL A 292 -7.08 15.29 -3.87
N ILE A 293 -6.68 16.31 -4.64
CA ILE A 293 -7.61 17.09 -5.47
C ILE A 293 -8.17 16.25 -6.62
N ARG A 294 -7.33 15.48 -7.30
CA ARG A 294 -7.70 14.83 -8.58
C ARG A 294 -8.32 13.45 -8.42
N LEU A 295 -7.82 12.64 -7.49
CA LEU A 295 -8.12 11.22 -7.42
C LEU A 295 -9.02 10.85 -6.24
N SER A 296 -9.48 11.83 -5.47
CA SER A 296 -10.38 11.57 -4.35
C SER A 296 -11.78 11.21 -4.84
N GLY A 297 -12.23 9.98 -4.54
CA GLY A 297 -13.55 9.47 -4.94
C GLY A 297 -13.58 8.64 -6.23
N GLN A 298 -12.44 8.41 -6.89
CA GLN A 298 -12.33 7.48 -8.01
C GLN A 298 -11.82 6.13 -7.48
N TYR A 299 -12.73 5.25 -7.03
CA TYR A 299 -12.39 3.90 -6.56
C TYR A 299 -13.32 2.81 -7.16
N PRO A 300 -12.82 1.61 -7.52
CA PRO A 300 -11.41 1.24 -7.61
C PRO A 300 -10.72 2.10 -8.67
N LEU A 301 -9.47 2.50 -8.41
CA LEU A 301 -8.57 2.82 -9.51
C LEU A 301 -8.21 1.46 -10.14
N PRO A 302 -8.55 1.17 -11.41
CA PRO A 302 -7.92 0.05 -12.10
C PRO A 302 -6.38 0.04 -11.94
N GLY A 303 -5.73 -1.06 -12.33
CA GLY A 303 -4.28 -1.19 -12.22
C GLY A 303 -3.55 -0.23 -13.17
N PHE A 304 -3.35 1.04 -12.80
CA PHE A 304 -2.68 2.01 -13.67
C PHE A 304 -1.23 2.42 -13.36
N HIS A 305 -0.39 2.34 -14.38
CA HIS A 305 0.76 3.23 -14.53
C HIS A 305 0.22 4.66 -14.85
N ILE A 306 0.85 5.73 -14.37
CA ILE A 306 0.42 7.12 -14.71
C ILE A 306 0.33 7.36 -16.22
N THR A 307 1.12 6.64 -17.02
CA THR A 307 1.07 6.68 -18.48
C THR A 307 -0.29 6.32 -19.05
N GLN A 308 -1.09 5.53 -18.33
CA GLN A 308 -2.40 5.06 -18.76
C GLN A 308 -3.52 6.05 -18.44
N TRP A 309 -3.28 6.97 -17.49
CA TRP A 309 -4.14 8.15 -17.25
C TRP A 309 -3.66 9.37 -18.00
N ASN A 310 -2.49 9.30 -18.62
CA ASN A 310 -2.18 10.27 -19.65
C ASN A 310 -3.28 10.15 -20.68
N SER A 311 -4.07 11.21 -20.85
CA SER A 311 -5.13 11.23 -21.84
C SER A 311 -4.58 10.67 -23.16
N LEU A 312 -5.19 9.58 -23.59
CA LEU A 312 -4.87 8.90 -24.84
C LEU A 312 -5.52 9.68 -25.97
N TYR A 313 -4.82 9.77 -27.09
CA TYR A 313 -5.37 10.39 -28.30
C TYR A 313 -6.12 9.31 -29.09
N SER A 314 -7.36 9.59 -29.50
CA SER A 314 -8.06 8.72 -30.46
C SER A 314 -7.38 8.88 -31.83
N ILE A 315 -6.64 7.85 -32.24
CA ILE A 315 -6.13 7.77 -33.61
C ILE A 315 -7.35 7.45 -34.50
N PRO A 316 -7.73 8.28 -35.49
CA PRO A 316 -8.66 7.86 -36.52
C PRO A 316 -8.07 6.63 -37.25
N ASP A 317 -8.88 5.59 -37.46
CA ASP A 317 -8.51 4.26 -37.97
C ASP A 317 -7.21 4.17 -38.79
N ILE A 318 -6.26 3.38 -38.28
CA ILE A 318 -4.95 3.14 -38.88
C ILE A 318 -5.07 2.17 -40.06
N SER A 319 -4.76 2.66 -41.26
CA SER A 319 -4.24 1.84 -42.35
C SER A 319 -2.85 2.31 -42.78
N SER A 320 -1.88 2.32 -41.86
CA SER A 320 -0.45 2.41 -42.19
C SER A 320 0.41 2.01 -40.98
N THR A 321 0.96 0.80 -41.04
CA THR A 321 1.96 0.28 -40.10
C THR A 321 3.31 0.97 -40.30
N THR A 322 3.48 2.23 -39.86
CA THR A 322 4.81 2.86 -39.65
C THR A 322 4.80 4.18 -38.87
N GLU A 323 3.72 4.58 -38.20
CA GLU A 323 3.70 5.84 -37.44
C GLU A 323 3.93 5.58 -35.95
N LYS A 324 5.20 5.41 -35.58
CA LYS A 324 5.64 5.54 -34.18
C LYS A 324 5.36 6.97 -33.75
N GLU A 325 4.42 7.17 -32.82
CA GLU A 325 4.23 8.37 -31.99
C GLU A 325 5.07 9.58 -32.45
N GLU A 326 4.69 10.19 -33.56
CA GLU A 326 5.22 11.48 -33.96
C GLU A 326 4.68 12.49 -32.95
N PHE A 327 5.39 12.60 -31.83
CA PHE A 327 5.40 13.80 -31.00
C PHE A 327 5.96 14.93 -31.87
N ASP A 328 5.12 15.37 -32.80
CA ASP A 328 5.44 16.41 -33.75
C ASP A 328 5.83 17.67 -32.95
N GLU A 329 6.94 18.25 -33.37
CA GLU A 329 7.81 19.15 -32.62
C GLU A 329 7.04 20.31 -31.99
N CYS A 330 6.64 20.17 -30.72
CA CYS A 330 6.08 21.29 -29.96
C CYS A 330 7.20 22.31 -29.70
N THR A 331 7.30 23.31 -30.58
CA THR A 331 8.39 24.31 -30.60
C THR A 331 8.28 25.36 -29.49
N THR A 332 7.16 25.43 -28.79
CA THR A 332 6.93 26.40 -27.71
C THR A 332 6.16 25.75 -26.56
N CYS A 333 6.76 25.72 -25.38
CA CYS A 333 6.12 25.25 -24.15
C CYS A 333 5.74 26.45 -23.28
N ILE A 334 4.67 26.34 -22.50
CA ILE A 334 4.34 27.33 -21.47
C ILE A 334 4.73 26.75 -20.11
N LYS A 335 5.55 27.49 -19.37
CA LYS A 335 5.88 27.15 -17.98
C LYS A 335 4.98 27.92 -17.04
N THR A 336 4.09 27.21 -16.36
CA THR A 336 3.25 27.80 -15.29
C THR A 336 3.87 27.52 -13.91
N GLY A 337 3.19 27.89 -12.82
CA GLY A 337 3.61 27.57 -11.45
C GLY A 337 3.64 26.06 -11.15
N SER A 338 2.64 25.31 -11.62
CA SER A 338 2.43 23.89 -11.27
C SER A 338 2.45 22.92 -12.47
N SER A 339 2.53 23.42 -13.70
CA SER A 339 2.47 22.60 -14.91
C SER A 339 3.44 23.04 -16.02
N ILE A 340 3.61 22.17 -17.01
CA ILE A 340 4.20 22.46 -18.32
C ILE A 340 3.09 22.26 -19.34
N LEU A 341 2.75 23.31 -20.08
CA LEU A 341 1.77 23.22 -21.16
C LEU A 341 2.49 23.11 -22.51
N SER A 342 1.91 22.32 -23.39
CA SER A 342 2.39 22.11 -24.77
C SER A 342 1.18 22.05 -25.70
N PHE A 343 1.30 22.63 -26.89
CA PHE A 343 0.21 22.66 -27.86
C PHE A 343 0.53 21.82 -29.08
N GLY A 344 -0.50 21.23 -29.69
CA GLY A 344 -0.36 20.55 -30.98
C GLY A 344 0.07 21.51 -32.08
N LYS A 345 0.92 21.04 -33.00
CA LYS A 345 1.43 21.82 -34.15
C LYS A 345 0.34 22.11 -35.19
N GLU A 346 -0.67 21.24 -35.29
CA GLU A 346 -1.70 21.25 -36.35
C GLU A 346 -3.00 22.00 -35.99
N GLY A 347 -3.10 22.62 -34.81
CA GLY A 347 -4.24 23.49 -34.47
C GLY A 347 -4.70 23.46 -33.03
N LEU A 348 -5.71 24.28 -32.75
CA LEU A 348 -6.33 24.56 -31.44
C LEU A 348 -6.89 23.36 -30.69
N GLN A 349 -6.98 22.20 -31.35
CA GLN A 349 -7.81 21.11 -30.85
C GLN A 349 -7.22 20.45 -29.61
N LEU A 350 -5.91 20.55 -29.34
CA LEU A 350 -5.27 19.80 -28.27
C LEU A 350 -4.27 20.61 -27.43
N LEU A 351 -4.56 20.70 -26.14
CA LEU A 351 -3.70 21.24 -25.11
C LEU A 351 -3.18 20.12 -24.22
N TRP A 352 -1.86 19.92 -24.18
CA TRP A 352 -1.22 19.01 -23.24
C TRP A 352 -0.81 19.76 -21.98
N CYS A 353 -1.22 19.26 -20.83
CA CYS A 353 -0.80 19.73 -19.51
C CYS A 353 -0.04 18.64 -18.77
N ARG A 354 1.21 18.89 -18.39
CA ARG A 354 2.02 17.97 -17.58
C ARG A 354 2.23 18.53 -16.19
N THR A 355 2.03 17.69 -15.19
CA THR A 355 2.17 18.01 -13.76
C THR A 355 3.06 16.98 -13.08
N THR A 356 3.32 17.18 -11.79
CA THR A 356 3.93 16.16 -10.92
C THR A 356 3.15 14.85 -10.90
N LEU A 357 1.83 14.87 -11.09
CA LEU A 357 0.97 13.69 -11.10
C LEU A 357 0.93 12.95 -12.42
N GLY A 358 0.96 13.65 -13.56
CA GLY A 358 0.57 13.04 -14.83
C GLY A 358 0.56 14.01 -15.99
N ARG A 359 0.30 13.47 -17.19
CA ARG A 359 -0.02 14.23 -18.40
C ARG A 359 -1.53 14.24 -18.58
N TYR A 360 -2.07 15.31 -19.12
CA TYR A 360 -3.49 15.45 -19.43
C TYR A 360 -3.60 16.09 -20.81
N ALA A 361 -4.50 15.59 -21.64
CA ALA A 361 -4.89 16.22 -22.89
C ALA A 361 -6.26 16.86 -22.68
N TYR A 362 -6.37 18.12 -23.07
CA TYR A 362 -7.61 18.84 -23.14
C TYR A 362 -7.93 19.05 -24.60
N GLN A 363 -9.09 18.55 -25.02
CA GLN A 363 -9.64 18.86 -26.32
C GLN A 363 -10.42 20.17 -26.22
N MET A 364 -10.06 21.16 -27.03
CA MET A 364 -10.75 22.44 -27.04
C MET A 364 -11.89 22.37 -28.05
N GLU A 365 -13.11 22.61 -27.58
CA GLU A 365 -14.30 22.76 -28.42
C GLU A 365 -14.69 24.24 -28.45
N VAL A 366 -14.89 24.79 -29.64
CA VAL A 366 -15.40 26.15 -29.81
C VAL A 366 -16.91 26.07 -29.74
N ILE A 367 -17.48 26.64 -28.68
CA ILE A 367 -18.93 26.78 -28.54
C ILE A 367 -19.29 28.16 -29.07
N GLU A 368 -19.91 28.20 -30.24
CA GLU A 368 -20.56 29.42 -30.73
C GLU A 368 -21.85 29.59 -29.92
N VAL A 369 -21.81 30.48 -28.93
CA VAL A 369 -23.02 30.94 -28.26
C VAL A 369 -23.66 31.94 -29.22
N GLU A 370 -24.90 31.68 -29.64
CA GLU A 370 -25.75 32.68 -30.29
C GLU A 370 -26.09 33.78 -29.26
N ASP A 371 -25.10 34.59 -28.88
CA ASP A 371 -25.38 35.86 -28.23
C ASP A 371 -26.05 36.74 -29.28
N GLU A 372 -27.26 37.23 -28.96
CA GLU A 372 -27.88 38.33 -29.69
C GLU A 372 -26.85 39.46 -29.77
N GLN A 373 -26.16 39.56 -30.92
CA GLN A 373 -25.05 40.46 -31.11
C GLN A 373 -25.51 41.87 -30.72
N ASN A 374 -24.79 42.53 -29.81
CA ASN A 374 -24.97 43.96 -29.61
C ASN A 374 -24.34 44.69 -30.81
N VAL A 375 -25.06 44.65 -31.93
CA VAL A 375 -24.72 45.19 -33.26
C VAL A 375 -24.21 46.64 -33.18
N SER A 376 -24.61 47.38 -32.15
CA SER A 376 -24.16 48.74 -31.89
C SER A 376 -22.67 48.89 -31.58
N VAL A 377 -22.06 47.94 -30.85
CA VAL A 377 -20.64 48.04 -30.44
C VAL A 377 -19.72 47.69 -31.60
N ASP A 378 -20.04 46.63 -32.34
CA ASP A 378 -19.27 46.21 -33.51
C ASP A 378 -19.37 47.22 -34.66
N ASN A 379 -20.55 47.83 -34.87
CA ASN A 379 -20.70 48.92 -35.84
C ASN A 379 -19.92 50.17 -35.44
N TRP A 380 -19.84 50.48 -34.14
CA TRP A 380 -19.04 51.60 -33.64
C TRP A 380 -17.53 51.36 -33.83
N LEU A 381 -17.03 50.16 -33.50
CA LEU A 381 -15.65 49.77 -33.73
C LEU A 381 -15.29 49.75 -35.22
N HIS A 382 -16.20 49.29 -36.08
CA HIS A 382 -16.04 49.36 -37.53
C HIS A 382 -16.04 50.80 -38.06
N SER A 383 -16.86 51.69 -37.48
CA SER A 383 -16.85 53.12 -37.82
C SER A 383 -15.53 53.78 -37.44
N LEU A 384 -14.92 53.41 -36.32
CA LEU A 384 -13.61 53.88 -35.86
C LEU A 384 -12.46 53.35 -36.73
N ALA A 385 -12.53 52.08 -37.14
CA ALA A 385 -11.52 51.49 -38.01
C ALA A 385 -11.54 52.07 -39.44
N ASN A 386 -12.72 52.50 -39.91
CA ASN A 386 -12.92 53.06 -41.24
C ASN A 386 -12.89 54.60 -41.28
N SER A 387 -12.84 55.28 -40.13
CA SER A 387 -12.59 56.71 -40.09
C SER A 387 -11.12 56.98 -40.43
N ASN A 388 -10.85 57.18 -41.72
CA ASN A 388 -9.61 57.77 -42.19
C ASN A 388 -9.50 59.21 -41.65
N THR A 389 -8.95 59.38 -40.45
CA THR A 389 -8.36 60.67 -40.09
C THR A 389 -7.11 60.84 -40.94
N SER A 390 -7.26 61.57 -42.05
CA SER A 390 -6.13 62.12 -42.79
C SER A 390 -5.30 62.95 -41.81
N PHE A 391 -4.16 62.41 -41.39
CA PHE A 391 -3.19 63.15 -40.61
C PHE A 391 -2.54 64.20 -41.53
N GLN A 392 -3.22 65.33 -41.73
CA GLN A 392 -2.60 66.52 -42.31
C GLN A 392 -1.61 67.04 -41.27
N ALA A 393 -0.33 66.75 -41.50
CA ALA A 393 0.78 67.35 -40.79
C ALA A 393 0.76 68.87 -41.01
N THR A 394 0.14 69.59 -40.08
CA THR A 394 0.32 71.04 -39.97
C THR A 394 1.06 71.32 -38.68
N LEU A 395 2.35 71.55 -38.83
CA LEU A 395 3.23 72.11 -37.80
C LEU A 395 2.72 73.52 -37.44
N THR A 396 2.01 73.65 -36.33
CA THR A 396 1.86 74.92 -35.61
C THR A 396 1.91 74.68 -34.10
N ARG A 397 2.57 75.62 -33.42
CA ARG A 397 3.12 75.55 -32.07
C ARG A 397 2.07 75.38 -30.96
N PHE A 398 2.54 74.72 -29.90
CA PHE A 398 2.08 74.70 -28.49
C PHE A 398 1.13 75.83 -28.07
N ASP A 399 -0.05 75.45 -27.57
CA ASP A 399 -0.50 75.59 -26.18
C ASP A 399 -1.99 75.18 -26.15
N ASP A 400 -2.32 74.06 -25.49
CA ASP A 400 -3.61 73.75 -24.83
C ASP A 400 -3.73 72.23 -24.58
N GLU A 401 -4.46 71.89 -23.52
CA GLU A 401 -4.50 70.62 -22.79
C GLU A 401 -4.58 69.34 -23.63
N ILE A 402 -3.80 68.33 -23.22
CA ILE A 402 -3.89 66.96 -23.76
C ILE A 402 -5.26 66.40 -23.36
N MET A 403 -6.22 66.46 -24.29
CA MET A 403 -7.50 65.76 -24.16
C MET A 403 -7.25 64.25 -24.18
N ASP A 404 -7.68 63.56 -23.12
CA ASP A 404 -7.66 62.10 -23.02
C ASP A 404 -8.78 61.51 -23.90
N PRO A 405 -8.47 60.74 -24.95
CA PRO A 405 -9.46 60.17 -25.87
C PRO A 405 -10.39 59.13 -25.22
N PHE A 406 -10.17 58.77 -23.95
CA PHE A 406 -11.03 57.84 -23.20
C PHE A 406 -12.14 58.51 -22.38
N GLN A 407 -12.26 59.85 -22.39
CA GLN A 407 -13.31 60.57 -21.67
C GLN A 407 -14.71 60.46 -22.31
N GLU A 408 -14.81 60.05 -23.58
CA GLU A 408 -16.10 59.89 -24.30
C GLU A 408 -16.56 58.42 -24.42
N LEU A 409 -16.07 57.51 -23.57
CA LEU A 409 -16.63 56.16 -23.51
C LEU A 409 -18.07 56.20 -22.98
N PRO A 410 -19.04 55.53 -23.63
CA PRO A 410 -20.38 55.40 -23.08
C PRO A 410 -20.34 54.54 -21.81
N TYR A 411 -20.71 55.13 -20.67
CA TYR A 411 -20.92 54.39 -19.43
C TYR A 411 -22.17 53.49 -19.56
N PRO A 412 -22.16 52.26 -18.99
CA PRO A 412 -23.33 51.40 -18.95
C PRO A 412 -24.45 52.08 -18.14
N ASN A 413 -25.59 52.28 -18.78
CA ASN A 413 -26.74 52.97 -18.20
C ASN A 413 -27.38 52.10 -17.08
N PRO A 414 -27.39 52.53 -15.81
CA PRO A 414 -27.97 51.78 -14.73
C PRO A 414 -29.45 52.15 -14.63
N ARG A 415 -30.35 51.39 -15.27
CA ARG A 415 -31.81 51.28 -14.96
C ARG A 415 -32.55 50.45 -16.02
N TYR A 416 -32.69 49.15 -15.78
CA TYR A 416 -33.98 48.48 -15.93
C TYR A 416 -34.43 48.05 -14.54
N SER A 417 -35.06 49.00 -13.86
CA SER A 417 -35.87 48.78 -12.67
C SER A 417 -37.31 49.13 -13.03
N THR A 418 -38.14 48.11 -13.21
CA THR A 418 -39.57 48.20 -12.86
C THR A 418 -39.98 46.97 -12.07
N PRO A 419 -40.97 47.10 -11.17
CA PRO A 419 -40.94 46.49 -9.86
C PRO A 419 -41.85 45.27 -9.78
N ILE A 420 -41.38 44.20 -9.12
CA ILE A 420 -42.26 43.18 -8.57
C ILE A 420 -42.16 43.26 -7.05
N THR A 421 -43.31 43.55 -6.46
CA THR A 421 -43.64 43.65 -5.05
C THR A 421 -43.24 42.41 -4.27
N LEU A 422 -42.43 42.58 -3.22
CA LEU A 422 -42.27 41.62 -2.13
C LEU A 422 -43.01 42.15 -0.89
N PRO A 423 -43.84 41.34 -0.21
CA PRO A 423 -44.22 41.63 1.16
C PRO A 423 -43.03 41.37 2.08
N SER A 424 -42.67 42.43 2.80
CA SER A 424 -41.87 42.54 4.02
C SER A 424 -41.85 41.33 4.94
N TYR A 425 -40.68 41.04 5.57
CA TYR A 425 -40.48 41.10 7.03
C TYR A 425 -38.96 41.01 7.42
N HIS A 426 -38.51 42.06 8.11
CA HIS A 426 -37.41 42.30 9.07
C HIS A 426 -36.19 41.35 9.35
N LEU A 427 -34.98 41.95 9.19
CA LEU A 427 -33.77 41.98 10.09
C LEU A 427 -32.94 40.69 10.36
N PRO A 428 -31.69 40.77 10.91
CA PRO A 428 -30.49 41.51 10.49
C PRO A 428 -29.20 40.63 10.46
N LEU A 429 -28.12 41.18 9.91
CA LEU A 429 -26.76 40.64 10.00
C LEU A 429 -26.25 40.69 11.47
N SER A 430 -26.03 39.55 12.13
CA SER A 430 -24.98 39.30 13.14
C SER A 430 -25.16 37.95 13.86
N SER A 431 -24.03 37.43 14.36
CA SER A 431 -23.84 36.29 15.29
C SER A 431 -23.45 34.93 14.71
N PHE A 432 -22.25 34.52 15.12
CA PHE A 432 -21.78 33.14 15.22
C PHE A 432 -22.68 32.31 16.16
N VAL A 433 -22.70 30.99 15.92
CA VAL A 433 -22.77 29.85 16.88
C VAL A 433 -23.94 28.83 16.68
N HIS A 434 -23.50 27.57 16.41
CA HIS A 434 -24.03 26.22 16.69
C HIS A 434 -25.32 25.61 16.06
N LYS A 435 -25.06 24.39 15.54
CA LYS A 435 -25.82 23.11 15.62
C LYS A 435 -27.18 22.99 14.91
N ALA A 436 -27.22 21.90 14.14
CA ALA A 436 -28.35 21.04 13.81
C ALA A 436 -29.42 21.63 12.88
N ASP A 437 -29.45 21.11 11.66
CA ASP A 437 -30.67 20.50 11.13
C ASP A 437 -30.30 19.29 10.26
N LEU A 438 -30.59 18.13 10.83
CA LEU A 438 -30.56 16.82 10.21
C LEU A 438 -31.82 16.69 9.35
N ILE A 439 -31.67 16.23 8.10
CA ILE A 439 -32.80 15.63 7.37
C ILE A 439 -32.92 14.18 7.89
N PRO A 440 -34.05 13.76 8.46
CA PRO A 440 -34.23 12.37 8.88
C PRO A 440 -34.53 11.51 7.66
N LEU A 441 -33.57 10.67 7.25
CA LEU A 441 -33.83 9.58 6.31
C LEU A 441 -34.59 8.47 7.04
N ASN A 442 -35.84 8.27 6.61
CA ASN A 442 -36.77 7.30 7.13
C ASN A 442 -36.33 5.87 6.76
N ILE A 443 -35.95 5.08 7.76
CA ILE A 443 -35.53 3.68 7.61
C ILE A 443 -36.79 2.81 7.61
N SER A 444 -37.36 2.58 6.43
CA SER A 444 -38.27 1.47 6.19
C SER A 444 -37.83 0.76 4.92
N VAL A 445 -37.19 -0.40 5.10
CA VAL A 445 -36.63 -1.27 4.06
C VAL A 445 -37.74 -1.72 3.10
N PRO A 446 -37.54 -1.54 1.78
CA PRO A 446 -37.21 -2.70 0.92
C PRO A 446 -35.97 -2.51 0.01
N GLU A 447 -35.17 -1.45 0.18
CA GLU A 447 -34.00 -1.22 -0.70
C GLU A 447 -32.77 -2.08 -0.36
N MET A 448 -32.61 -2.52 0.90
CA MET A 448 -31.50 -3.40 1.27
C MET A 448 -31.62 -4.80 0.66
N LEU A 449 -32.84 -5.30 0.45
CA LEU A 449 -33.07 -6.56 -0.25
C LEU A 449 -32.75 -6.44 -1.75
N GLN A 450 -33.05 -5.29 -2.34
CA GLN A 450 -32.73 -4.95 -3.73
C GLN A 450 -31.22 -4.75 -3.93
N PHE A 451 -30.53 -4.18 -2.94
CA PHE A 451 -29.07 -4.03 -2.90
C PHE A 451 -28.33 -5.38 -2.72
N ILE A 452 -28.89 -6.31 -1.95
CA ILE A 452 -28.36 -7.68 -1.83
C ILE A 452 -28.56 -8.45 -3.14
N GLN A 453 -29.70 -8.26 -3.81
CA GLN A 453 -29.94 -8.86 -5.14
C GLN A 453 -29.05 -8.27 -6.24
N SER A 454 -28.68 -6.98 -6.17
CA SER A 454 -27.76 -6.34 -7.12
C SER A 454 -26.27 -6.60 -6.85
N SER A 455 -25.92 -7.24 -5.73
CA SER A 455 -24.52 -7.49 -5.33
C SER A 455 -24.09 -8.96 -5.40
N THR A 456 -24.95 -9.86 -5.90
CA THR A 456 -24.60 -11.25 -6.23
C THR A 456 -24.40 -11.43 -7.74
N ARG A 457 -23.15 -11.72 -8.14
CA ARG A 457 -22.64 -11.86 -9.52
C ARG A 457 -23.25 -13.01 -10.33
N VAL A 458 -23.50 -12.79 -11.64
CA VAL A 458 -23.29 -13.72 -12.78
C VAL A 458 -22.99 -12.85 -14.02
N PRO A 459 -22.08 -13.24 -14.95
CA PRO A 459 -21.79 -12.46 -16.15
C PRO A 459 -22.98 -12.54 -17.11
N GLU A 460 -23.62 -11.41 -17.37
CA GLU A 460 -24.49 -11.26 -18.55
C GLU A 460 -23.70 -10.54 -19.64
N GLU A 461 -23.68 -11.19 -20.79
CA GLU A 461 -23.14 -10.71 -22.06
C GLU A 461 -23.84 -9.40 -22.48
N ASP A 462 -23.08 -8.55 -23.19
CA ASP A 462 -23.53 -7.36 -23.91
C ASP A 462 -24.12 -6.19 -23.12
N ILE A 463 -23.26 -5.34 -22.51
CA ILE A 463 -23.59 -3.92 -22.29
C ILE A 463 -22.40 -3.02 -22.62
N THR A 464 -22.60 -2.21 -23.66
CA THR A 464 -21.79 -1.10 -24.13
C THR A 464 -21.50 -0.04 -23.07
N ALA A 465 -20.24 0.38 -23.01
CA ALA A 465 -19.67 1.60 -22.41
C ALA A 465 -20.65 2.57 -21.72
N LEU A 466 -20.63 2.58 -20.38
CA LEU A 466 -21.12 3.68 -19.56
C LEU A 466 -19.95 4.59 -19.17
N ASN A 467 -19.81 5.69 -19.89
CA ASN A 467 -18.92 6.80 -19.56
C ASN A 467 -19.49 7.56 -18.36
N GLY A 468 -18.80 7.48 -17.22
CA GLY A 468 -19.03 8.33 -16.06
C GLY A 468 -18.39 9.71 -16.25
N CYS A 469 -19.12 10.63 -16.86
CA CYS A 469 -19.00 12.05 -16.61
C CYS A 469 -20.39 12.55 -16.27
N ASP A 470 -20.57 13.19 -15.12
CA ASP A 470 -21.72 14.03 -14.86
C ASP A 470 -21.71 15.15 -15.90
N CYS A 471 -22.43 14.92 -16.99
CA CYS A 471 -22.65 15.89 -18.03
C CYS A 471 -23.49 17.01 -17.42
N VAL A 472 -22.96 18.24 -17.46
CA VAL A 472 -23.80 19.43 -17.56
C VAL A 472 -24.87 19.12 -18.59
N ILE A 473 -26.14 19.25 -18.17
CA ILE A 473 -27.32 19.00 -19.00
C ILE A 473 -27.12 19.75 -20.31
N SER A 474 -26.77 19.03 -21.38
CA SER A 474 -26.86 19.57 -22.73
C SER A 474 -28.33 19.75 -23.02
N VAL A 475 -28.78 21.00 -22.94
CA VAL A 475 -30.06 21.39 -23.52
C VAL A 475 -29.91 21.16 -25.01
N LYS A 476 -30.51 20.08 -25.51
CA LYS A 476 -30.68 19.85 -26.95
C LYS A 476 -31.53 20.99 -27.49
N VAL A 477 -30.88 21.98 -28.10
CA VAL A 477 -31.56 22.89 -29.03
C VAL A 477 -31.68 22.13 -30.35
N ASN A 478 -32.93 21.88 -30.75
CA ASN A 478 -33.26 21.24 -32.02
C ASN A 478 -32.74 22.10 -33.17
N SER A 479 -31.78 21.59 -33.95
CA SER A 479 -31.41 22.15 -35.25
C SER A 479 -32.18 21.45 -36.36
N GLU A 480 -33.42 21.87 -36.58
CA GLU A 480 -34.05 21.74 -37.90
C GLU A 480 -33.73 23.00 -38.72
N THR A 481 -33.49 22.81 -40.02
CA THR A 481 -33.13 23.79 -41.07
C THR A 481 -31.64 24.20 -41.07
N ASN A 482 -30.86 24.17 -42.15
CA ASN A 482 -31.13 24.10 -43.59
C ASN A 482 -30.00 23.33 -44.30
N LYS A 483 -30.39 22.45 -45.23
CA LYS A 483 -29.52 22.01 -46.33
C LYS A 483 -29.40 23.19 -47.30
N GLN A 484 -28.24 23.83 -47.40
CA GLN A 484 -27.75 24.43 -48.65
C GLN A 484 -26.28 24.87 -48.56
N SER A 485 -25.62 24.77 -49.71
CA SER A 485 -24.26 25.18 -50.07
C SER A 485 -23.06 24.46 -49.43
N ASN A 486 -22.55 23.50 -50.20
CA ASN A 486 -21.13 23.14 -50.27
C ASN A 486 -20.28 24.38 -50.57
N GLU A 487 -19.59 24.92 -49.57
CA GLU A 487 -18.33 25.65 -49.75
C GLU A 487 -17.31 25.15 -48.72
N ALA A 488 -16.66 24.03 -49.07
CA ALA A 488 -15.44 23.57 -48.43
C ALA A 488 -14.30 24.55 -48.77
N GLY A 489 -14.18 25.65 -48.03
CA GLY A 489 -13.18 26.68 -48.35
C GLY A 489 -12.67 27.56 -47.19
N ASN A 490 -13.43 27.78 -46.11
CA ASN A 490 -13.07 28.87 -45.17
C ASN A 490 -13.04 28.52 -43.65
N LEU A 491 -13.21 27.26 -43.26
CA LEU A 491 -13.19 26.87 -41.84
C LEU A 491 -11.81 26.89 -41.18
N LYS A 492 -10.71 26.93 -41.94
CA LYS A 492 -9.34 27.01 -41.38
C LYS A 492 -8.99 28.41 -40.83
N GLY A 493 -9.72 29.46 -41.20
CA GLY A 493 -9.47 30.84 -40.77
C GLY A 493 -9.95 31.17 -39.35
N SER A 494 -11.03 30.52 -38.88
CA SER A 494 -11.65 30.82 -37.57
C SER A 494 -10.74 30.44 -36.40
N TYR A 495 -10.19 29.22 -36.44
CA TYR A 495 -9.36 28.69 -35.36
C TYR A 495 -8.09 29.53 -35.10
N ALA A 496 -7.53 30.19 -36.10
CA ALA A 496 -6.36 31.04 -35.90
C ALA A 496 -6.69 32.29 -35.08
N VAL A 497 -7.89 32.84 -35.20
CA VAL A 497 -8.36 34.00 -34.43
C VAL A 497 -8.69 33.58 -33.01
N ASP A 498 -9.41 32.47 -32.84
CA ASP A 498 -9.78 31.92 -31.53
C ASP A 498 -8.55 31.52 -30.72
N TRP A 499 -7.50 31.05 -31.39
CA TRP A 499 -6.23 30.70 -30.77
C TRP A 499 -5.54 31.92 -30.18
N ARG A 500 -5.51 33.02 -30.94
CA ARG A 500 -4.90 34.28 -30.51
C ARG A 500 -5.67 34.86 -29.34
N LYS A 501 -7.01 34.80 -29.37
CA LYS A 501 -7.87 35.17 -28.24
C LYS A 501 -7.54 34.32 -27.01
N PHE A 502 -7.54 32.99 -27.16
CA PHE A 502 -7.20 32.07 -26.08
C PHE A 502 -5.82 32.38 -25.45
N ILE A 503 -4.76 32.43 -26.26
CA ILE A 503 -3.41 32.75 -25.79
C ILE A 503 -3.34 34.10 -25.07
N ALA A 504 -4.05 35.12 -25.59
CA ALA A 504 -4.09 36.45 -25.00
C ALA A 504 -4.89 36.49 -23.69
N THR A 505 -6.08 35.87 -23.64
CA THR A 505 -6.95 35.81 -22.47
C THR A 505 -6.25 35.15 -21.29
N PHE A 506 -5.48 34.09 -21.53
CA PHE A 506 -4.74 33.37 -20.49
C PHE A 506 -3.34 33.96 -20.21
N GLY A 507 -2.94 35.04 -20.89
CA GLY A 507 -1.70 35.76 -20.61
C GLY A 507 -0.43 34.95 -20.89
N PHE A 508 -0.46 34.03 -21.86
CA PHE A 508 0.62 33.05 -22.04
C PHE A 508 1.90 33.59 -22.67
N PHE A 509 1.90 34.82 -23.18
CA PHE A 509 3.08 35.43 -23.83
C PHE A 509 4.31 35.52 -22.92
N GLU A 510 4.11 35.90 -21.66
CA GLU A 510 5.20 36.04 -20.68
C GLU A 510 5.69 34.68 -20.16
N SER A 511 4.82 33.68 -20.22
CA SER A 511 5.09 32.32 -19.73
C SER A 511 5.59 31.38 -20.84
N ALA A 512 5.84 31.90 -22.05
CA ALA A 512 6.32 31.11 -23.18
C ALA A 512 7.83 30.83 -23.06
N ASN A 513 8.20 29.58 -23.34
CA ASN A 513 9.55 29.10 -23.18
C ASN A 513 10.06 28.35 -24.41
N ASP A 514 11.36 28.46 -24.61
CA ASP A 514 12.12 27.63 -25.53
C ASP A 514 12.54 26.33 -24.87
N SER A 515 12.55 25.26 -25.65
CA SER A 515 12.96 23.92 -25.23
C SER A 515 14.28 23.53 -25.90
N PRO A 516 15.30 23.05 -25.16
CA PRO A 516 16.53 22.54 -25.75
C PRO A 516 16.30 21.24 -26.54
N SER A 517 17.24 20.87 -27.41
CA SER A 517 17.11 19.72 -28.32
C SER A 517 16.87 18.38 -27.62
N ASN A 518 17.37 18.19 -26.39
CA ASN A 518 17.15 16.97 -25.61
C ASN A 518 15.83 16.95 -24.81
N PHE A 519 15.06 18.05 -24.80
CA PHE A 519 13.86 18.20 -23.98
C PHE A 519 12.78 17.15 -24.26
N HIS A 520 12.56 16.78 -25.52
CA HIS A 520 11.56 15.78 -25.90
C HIS A 520 11.87 14.39 -25.33
N ARG A 521 13.15 14.05 -25.18
CA ARG A 521 13.56 12.81 -24.52
C ARG A 521 13.22 12.85 -23.02
N GLU A 522 13.51 13.97 -22.36
CA GLU A 522 13.23 14.16 -20.93
C GLU A 522 11.73 14.23 -20.62
N ILE A 523 10.92 14.76 -21.55
CA ILE A 523 9.45 14.72 -21.46
C ILE A 523 8.91 13.31 -21.62
N ARG A 524 9.41 12.52 -22.58
CA ARG A 524 9.02 11.10 -22.71
C ARG A 524 9.41 10.31 -21.47
N HIS A 525 10.60 10.57 -20.92
CA HIS A 525 11.03 10.00 -19.66
C HIS A 525 10.06 10.36 -18.52
N LEU A 526 9.74 11.65 -18.34
CA LEU A 526 8.73 12.12 -17.38
C LEU A 526 7.40 11.39 -17.54
N ASP A 527 6.86 11.35 -18.77
CA ASP A 527 5.58 10.72 -19.06
C ASP A 527 5.61 9.24 -18.68
N SER A 528 6.75 8.55 -18.87
CA SER A 528 6.99 7.14 -18.52
C SER A 528 7.33 6.84 -17.06
N THR A 529 7.43 7.84 -16.18
CA THR A 529 7.71 7.58 -14.75
C THR A 529 6.47 7.03 -14.02
N VAL A 530 6.68 6.02 -13.17
CA VAL A 530 5.66 5.45 -12.26
C VAL A 530 5.56 6.24 -10.96
N CYS A 531 4.44 6.12 -10.24
CA CYS A 531 4.28 6.68 -8.90
C CYS A 531 3.88 5.68 -7.83
N ARG A 532 3.16 4.62 -8.22
CA ARG A 532 2.89 3.53 -7.30
C ARG A 532 4.15 2.73 -7.08
N GLU A 533 4.25 2.24 -5.86
CA GLU A 533 5.32 1.35 -5.49
C GLU A 533 5.00 -0.06 -5.97
N VAL A 534 5.95 -0.69 -6.66
CA VAL A 534 5.80 -2.05 -7.18
C VAL A 534 6.53 -3.03 -6.28
N HIS A 535 5.92 -4.18 -6.03
CA HIS A 535 6.47 -5.25 -5.21
C HIS A 535 6.31 -6.58 -5.94
N LYS A 536 7.28 -7.47 -5.74
CA LYS A 536 7.26 -8.85 -6.21
C LYS A 536 7.53 -9.76 -5.02
N VAL A 537 6.75 -10.83 -4.92
CA VAL A 537 6.78 -11.75 -3.78
C VAL A 537 6.76 -13.17 -4.29
N ALA A 538 7.72 -13.98 -3.86
CA ALA A 538 7.74 -15.40 -4.15
C ALA A 538 6.73 -16.12 -3.25
N VAL A 539 5.88 -16.97 -3.82
CA VAL A 539 4.98 -17.86 -3.06
C VAL A 539 5.27 -19.29 -3.47
N ILE A 540 5.80 -20.07 -2.54
CA ILE A 540 6.38 -21.38 -2.80
C ILE A 540 5.53 -22.45 -2.12
N TYR A 541 5.08 -23.43 -2.90
CA TYR A 541 4.34 -24.59 -2.39
C TYR A 541 5.28 -25.77 -2.11
N VAL A 542 5.26 -26.25 -0.87
CA VAL A 542 5.94 -27.47 -0.42
C VAL A 542 4.86 -28.50 -0.07
N GLY A 543 4.68 -29.47 -0.96
CA GLY A 543 3.65 -30.51 -0.85
C GLY A 543 3.89 -31.49 0.29
N GLY A 544 2.82 -32.22 0.64
CA GLY A 544 2.88 -33.29 1.63
C GLY A 544 3.65 -34.51 1.13
N GLY A 545 4.63 -34.98 1.91
CA GLY A 545 5.42 -36.18 1.64
C GLY A 545 6.83 -36.10 2.23
N SER A 546 7.30 -37.20 2.84
CA SER A 546 8.55 -37.24 3.60
C SER A 546 9.82 -37.03 2.75
N ASP A 547 9.73 -37.27 1.43
CA ASP A 547 10.85 -37.28 0.49
C ASP A 547 10.88 -36.04 -0.45
N LEU A 548 9.93 -35.10 -0.31
CA LEU A 548 9.73 -33.94 -1.19
C LEU A 548 10.24 -32.62 -0.59
N GLN A 549 11.52 -32.58 -0.18
CA GLN A 549 12.12 -31.41 0.50
C GLN A 549 13.47 -30.97 -0.05
N ASP A 550 13.80 -31.40 -1.26
CA ASP A 550 14.91 -30.82 -1.99
C ASP A 550 14.39 -29.78 -2.99
N LYS A 551 15.30 -28.91 -3.43
CA LYS A 551 14.97 -27.86 -4.41
C LYS A 551 14.22 -28.40 -5.62
N HIS A 552 14.59 -29.58 -6.10
CA HIS A 552 14.02 -30.17 -7.29
C HIS A 552 12.56 -30.57 -7.07
N SER A 553 12.25 -31.32 -6.01
CA SER A 553 10.88 -31.73 -5.68
C SER A 553 9.95 -30.55 -5.42
N ILE A 554 10.42 -29.52 -4.71
CA ILE A 554 9.63 -28.30 -4.43
C ILE A 554 9.29 -27.58 -5.73
N LEU A 555 10.29 -27.34 -6.58
CA LEU A 555 10.11 -26.57 -7.82
C LEU A 555 9.50 -27.37 -8.98
N SER A 556 9.38 -28.70 -8.85
CA SER A 556 8.67 -29.55 -9.82
C SER A 556 7.15 -29.58 -9.61
N ASN A 557 6.65 -29.04 -8.49
CA ASN A 557 5.21 -28.99 -8.21
C ASN A 557 4.50 -28.08 -9.24
N ASN A 558 3.61 -28.67 -10.04
CA ASN A 558 2.81 -27.95 -11.03
C ASN A 558 1.40 -27.61 -10.52
N THR A 559 0.98 -28.20 -9.41
CA THR A 559 -0.32 -27.95 -8.77
C THR A 559 -0.13 -27.97 -7.26
N GLY A 560 -0.81 -27.06 -6.56
CA GLY A 560 -0.90 -27.11 -5.10
C GLY A 560 -2.14 -27.85 -4.63
N SER A 561 -2.26 -28.03 -3.31
CA SER A 561 -3.46 -28.58 -2.68
C SER A 561 -4.67 -27.65 -2.87
N GLU A 562 -5.88 -28.16 -2.63
CA GLU A 562 -7.09 -27.35 -2.68
C GLU A 562 -7.03 -26.16 -1.71
N ILE A 563 -6.47 -26.37 -0.52
CA ILE A 563 -6.37 -25.36 0.52
C ILE A 563 -5.34 -24.29 0.13
N PHE A 564 -4.19 -24.70 -0.43
CA PHE A 564 -3.21 -23.78 -0.97
C PHE A 564 -3.79 -22.94 -2.11
N ASN A 565 -4.51 -23.55 -3.06
CA ASN A 565 -5.11 -22.82 -4.18
C ASN A 565 -6.14 -21.81 -3.68
N LYS A 566 -6.98 -22.16 -2.70
CA LYS A 566 -7.90 -21.21 -2.03
C LYS A 566 -7.18 -20.06 -1.32
N PHE A 567 -5.99 -20.30 -0.78
CA PHE A 567 -5.15 -19.25 -0.22
C PHE A 567 -4.63 -18.33 -1.32
N VAL A 568 -4.12 -18.88 -2.42
CA VAL A 568 -3.59 -18.15 -3.59
C VAL A 568 -4.68 -17.30 -4.25
N ASP A 569 -5.87 -17.83 -4.47
CA ASP A 569 -7.01 -17.13 -5.08
C ASP A 569 -7.46 -15.90 -4.28
N ARG A 570 -7.18 -15.87 -2.97
CA ARG A 570 -7.52 -14.75 -2.08
C ARG A 570 -6.38 -13.75 -1.88
N LEU A 571 -5.19 -14.02 -2.43
CA LEU A 571 -4.08 -13.06 -2.42
C LEU A 571 -4.34 -11.87 -3.36
N GLY A 572 -5.02 -12.09 -4.48
CA GLY A 572 -5.30 -11.06 -5.48
C GLY A 572 -6.11 -11.58 -6.65
N TRP A 573 -6.10 -10.85 -7.76
CA TRP A 573 -6.78 -11.21 -9.00
C TRP A 573 -5.86 -12.07 -9.88
N PRO A 574 -6.35 -13.16 -10.49
CA PRO A 574 -5.62 -13.87 -11.53
C PRO A 574 -5.55 -12.99 -12.78
N ILE A 575 -4.36 -12.86 -13.35
CA ILE A 575 -4.11 -12.09 -14.57
C ILE A 575 -3.22 -12.88 -15.52
N GLN A 576 -3.30 -12.56 -16.81
CA GLN A 576 -2.38 -13.06 -17.83
C GLN A 576 -1.47 -11.92 -18.30
N ILE A 577 -0.16 -12.13 -18.22
CA ILE A 577 0.84 -11.14 -18.63
C ILE A 577 0.78 -10.93 -20.14
N GLY A 578 0.79 -9.67 -20.57
CA GLY A 578 0.72 -9.30 -21.99
C GLY A 578 -0.67 -9.42 -22.63
N SER A 579 -1.71 -9.73 -21.84
CA SER A 579 -3.10 -9.54 -22.28
C SER A 579 -3.39 -8.07 -22.56
N SER A 580 -4.24 -7.80 -23.55
CA SER A 580 -4.75 -6.45 -23.84
C SER A 580 -5.54 -5.84 -22.69
N GLU A 581 -5.97 -6.65 -21.71
CA GLU A 581 -6.73 -6.19 -20.55
C GLU A 581 -5.85 -5.87 -19.34
N PHE A 582 -4.57 -6.27 -19.36
CA PHE A 582 -3.66 -6.11 -18.23
C PHE A 582 -2.49 -5.19 -18.57
N TYR A 583 -2.46 -4.04 -17.88
CA TYR A 583 -1.42 -3.03 -18.04
C TYR A 583 -0.63 -2.75 -16.75
N GLY A 584 -0.77 -3.61 -15.74
CA GLY A 584 -0.10 -3.45 -14.45
C GLY A 584 1.38 -3.85 -14.47
N TYR A 585 2.03 -3.73 -13.32
CA TYR A 585 3.39 -4.23 -13.12
C TYR A 585 3.52 -5.73 -13.42
N THR A 586 4.45 -6.09 -14.30
CA THR A 586 4.61 -7.46 -14.80
C THR A 586 5.55 -8.34 -13.98
N GLY A 587 6.26 -7.79 -12.98
CA GLY A 587 7.19 -8.58 -12.15
C GLY A 587 8.41 -9.16 -12.87
N GLY A 588 8.64 -8.77 -14.14
CA GLY A 588 9.64 -9.42 -14.98
C GLY A 588 9.20 -10.79 -15.53
N LEU A 589 7.90 -11.11 -15.45
CA LEU A 589 7.31 -12.27 -16.11
C LEU A 589 7.16 -12.04 -17.62
N SER A 590 7.22 -13.12 -18.39
CA SER A 590 7.02 -13.09 -19.85
C SER A 590 5.55 -13.11 -20.25
N SER A 591 5.25 -12.60 -21.45
CA SER A 591 3.90 -12.64 -22.04
C SER A 591 3.33 -14.06 -22.09
N GLY A 592 2.03 -14.20 -21.83
CA GLY A 592 1.29 -15.45 -21.79
C GLY A 592 1.26 -16.14 -20.42
N GLN A 593 2.12 -15.74 -19.48
CA GLN A 593 2.18 -16.35 -18.16
C GLN A 593 1.04 -15.88 -17.23
N MET A 594 0.48 -16.81 -16.45
CA MET A 594 -0.50 -16.48 -15.40
C MET A 594 0.20 -16.04 -14.12
N ALA A 595 -0.36 -15.05 -13.45
CA ALA A 595 0.09 -14.61 -12.13
C ALA A 595 -1.08 -14.15 -11.26
N ILE A 596 -0.85 -14.08 -9.95
CA ILE A 596 -1.76 -13.40 -9.04
C ILE A 596 -1.25 -11.97 -8.82
N TYR A 597 -2.15 -11.01 -8.96
CA TYR A 597 -1.84 -9.59 -8.90
C TYR A 597 -2.76 -8.88 -7.92
N TYR A 598 -2.20 -7.97 -7.13
CA TYR A 598 -2.95 -7.09 -6.23
C TYR A 598 -2.52 -5.65 -6.44
N ALA A 599 -3.45 -4.72 -6.30
CA ALA A 599 -3.18 -3.30 -6.42
C ALA A 599 -4.03 -2.48 -5.45
N SER A 600 -3.46 -1.36 -5.04
CA SER A 600 -4.11 -0.29 -4.29
C SER A 600 -3.83 1.05 -4.97
N ALA A 601 -4.29 2.15 -4.36
CA ALA A 601 -4.01 3.49 -4.87
C ALA A 601 -2.51 3.85 -4.81
N SER A 602 -1.73 3.21 -3.93
CA SER A 602 -0.32 3.52 -3.69
C SER A 602 0.63 2.39 -4.07
N THR A 603 0.16 1.15 -4.21
CA THR A 603 1.01 -0.04 -4.34
C THR A 603 0.48 -1.04 -5.36
N GLU A 604 1.39 -1.78 -5.98
CA GLU A 604 1.12 -2.94 -6.83
C GLU A 604 1.97 -4.12 -6.35
N ILE A 605 1.38 -5.31 -6.28
CA ILE A 605 2.05 -6.54 -5.86
C ILE A 605 1.77 -7.59 -6.91
N ILE A 606 2.82 -8.18 -7.46
CA ILE A 606 2.73 -9.40 -8.26
C ILE A 606 3.32 -10.56 -7.49
N PHE A 607 2.59 -11.67 -7.46
CA PHE A 607 3.02 -12.88 -6.76
C PHE A 607 3.56 -13.90 -7.77
N HIS A 608 4.83 -14.26 -7.61
CA HIS A 608 5.45 -15.37 -8.32
C HIS A 608 5.05 -16.67 -7.62
N ILE A 609 3.91 -17.24 -8.01
CA ILE A 609 3.40 -18.49 -7.45
C ILE A 609 4.13 -19.68 -8.10
N SER A 610 4.86 -20.48 -7.32
CA SER A 610 5.72 -21.56 -7.84
C SER A 610 4.99 -22.54 -8.77
N THR A 611 3.71 -22.82 -8.51
CA THR A 611 2.86 -23.72 -9.29
C THR A 611 2.29 -23.08 -10.56
N LEU A 612 2.26 -21.75 -10.67
CA LEU A 612 1.79 -21.03 -11.86
C LEU A 612 2.95 -20.61 -12.79
N LEU A 613 4.19 -20.63 -12.31
CA LEU A 613 5.36 -20.34 -13.13
C LEU A 613 5.55 -21.42 -14.20
N LEU A 614 5.65 -20.98 -15.46
CA LEU A 614 5.98 -21.84 -16.59
C LEU A 614 7.49 -22.05 -16.68
N GLY A 615 7.90 -23.10 -17.38
CA GLY A 615 9.31 -23.38 -17.64
C GLY A 615 9.95 -24.43 -16.76
N ASP A 616 11.25 -24.64 -16.96
CA ASP A 616 12.05 -25.57 -16.16
C ASP A 616 12.37 -25.01 -14.76
N ILE A 617 12.96 -25.84 -13.90
CA ILE A 617 13.34 -25.47 -12.53
C ILE A 617 14.26 -24.23 -12.52
N THR A 618 15.14 -24.10 -13.52
CA THR A 618 16.05 -22.96 -13.66
C THR A 618 15.30 -21.66 -13.91
N GLN A 619 14.33 -21.67 -14.83
CA GLN A 619 13.47 -20.53 -15.13
C GLN A 619 12.61 -20.15 -13.93
N ARG A 620 12.01 -21.12 -13.24
CA ARG A 620 11.24 -20.87 -12.00
C ARG A 620 12.10 -20.22 -10.92
N LEU A 621 13.31 -20.74 -10.70
CA LEU A 621 14.24 -20.20 -9.73
C LEU A 621 14.74 -18.80 -10.09
N LYS A 622 14.85 -18.46 -11.38
CA LYS A 622 15.20 -17.10 -11.82
C LYS A 622 14.16 -16.07 -11.37
N HIS A 623 12.88 -16.44 -11.33
CA HIS A 623 11.83 -15.56 -10.81
C HIS A 623 11.81 -15.58 -9.28
N LEU A 624 11.57 -16.75 -8.68
CA LEU A 624 11.42 -16.90 -7.23
C LEU A 624 12.68 -16.46 -6.47
N GLY A 625 13.86 -16.90 -6.91
CA GLY A 625 15.11 -16.68 -6.22
C GLY A 625 15.59 -15.24 -6.24
N ASN A 626 15.01 -14.36 -7.05
CA ASN A 626 15.38 -12.94 -7.11
C ASN A 626 14.46 -12.04 -6.28
N ASP A 627 13.46 -12.59 -5.59
CA ASP A 627 12.50 -11.83 -4.81
C ASP A 627 12.99 -11.62 -3.37
N GLU A 628 12.71 -10.44 -2.82
CA GLU A 628 13.20 -10.05 -1.49
C GLU A 628 12.40 -10.71 -0.35
N VAL A 629 11.12 -11.00 -0.61
CA VAL A 629 10.20 -11.61 0.34
C VAL A 629 9.72 -12.94 -0.22
N HIS A 630 9.94 -14.01 0.54
CA HIS A 630 9.47 -15.35 0.23
C HIS A 630 8.37 -15.75 1.21
N VAL A 631 7.24 -16.20 0.69
CA VAL A 631 6.18 -16.90 1.42
C VAL A 631 6.24 -18.36 1.06
N VAL A 632 6.36 -19.24 2.05
CA VAL A 632 6.38 -20.69 1.85
C VAL A 632 5.14 -21.28 2.50
N TRP A 633 4.33 -21.98 1.71
CA TRP A 633 3.25 -22.83 2.21
C TRP A 633 3.77 -24.26 2.36
N SER A 634 3.83 -24.77 3.59
CA SER A 634 4.34 -26.10 3.87
C SER A 634 3.26 -27.01 4.43
N GLU A 635 2.93 -28.05 3.65
CA GLU A 635 2.13 -29.20 4.08
C GLU A 635 3.01 -30.38 4.50
N SER A 636 4.32 -30.17 4.46
CA SER A 636 5.31 -31.10 4.95
C SER A 636 5.33 -31.15 6.48
N THR A 637 5.56 -32.35 7.01
CA THR A 637 5.77 -32.59 8.45
C THR A 637 7.14 -32.16 8.95
N LYS A 638 8.16 -32.02 8.07
CA LYS A 638 9.47 -31.52 8.47
C LYS A 638 9.54 -29.99 8.31
N PRO A 639 10.30 -29.31 9.18
CA PRO A 639 10.54 -27.87 9.05
C PRO A 639 11.19 -27.50 7.72
N TYR A 640 10.66 -26.48 7.08
CA TYR A 640 11.28 -25.84 5.93
C TYR A 640 12.60 -25.18 6.34
N ARG A 641 13.65 -25.39 5.56
CA ARG A 641 14.97 -24.80 5.80
C ARG A 641 15.27 -23.77 4.72
N ARG A 642 15.81 -22.62 5.10
CA ARG A 642 16.14 -21.52 4.16
C ARG A 642 17.06 -21.95 3.01
N ASP A 643 17.93 -22.93 3.24
CA ASP A 643 18.86 -23.47 2.24
C ASP A 643 18.19 -24.38 1.20
N MET A 644 16.94 -24.82 1.40
CA MET A 644 16.18 -25.60 0.40
C MET A 644 16.05 -24.84 -0.92
N ILE A 645 15.75 -23.53 -0.85
CA ILE A 645 15.80 -22.60 -1.97
C ILE A 645 16.87 -21.55 -1.66
N ALA A 646 18.13 -21.96 -1.77
CA ALA A 646 19.27 -21.09 -1.50
C ALA A 646 19.31 -19.89 -2.46
N THR A 647 19.18 -18.70 -1.91
CA THR A 647 19.36 -17.43 -2.62
C THR A 647 19.93 -16.37 -1.68
N ARG A 648 20.66 -15.41 -2.24
CA ARG A 648 21.15 -14.22 -1.53
C ARG A 648 20.13 -13.08 -1.46
N PHE A 649 19.01 -13.20 -2.18
CA PHE A 649 18.04 -12.13 -2.35
C PHE A 649 16.85 -12.25 -1.40
N CYS A 650 16.49 -13.46 -0.95
CA CYS A 650 15.49 -13.65 0.08
C CYS A 650 16.00 -12.99 1.37
N ASP A 651 15.54 -11.78 1.67
CA ASP A 651 15.85 -11.04 2.89
C ASP A 651 14.85 -11.37 3.99
N VAL A 652 13.58 -11.62 3.61
CA VAL A 652 12.49 -12.00 4.51
C VAL A 652 11.87 -13.33 4.07
N LEU A 653 11.84 -14.30 4.97
CA LEU A 653 11.19 -15.61 4.77
C LEU A 653 10.02 -15.74 5.74
N ILE A 654 8.83 -16.00 5.22
CA ILE A 654 7.61 -16.26 5.99
C ILE A 654 7.13 -17.67 5.62
N VAL A 655 7.14 -18.59 6.58
CA VAL A 655 6.68 -19.98 6.38
C VAL A 655 5.35 -20.17 7.08
N LEU A 656 4.39 -20.76 6.37
CA LEU A 656 3.04 -21.09 6.82
C LEU A 656 2.95 -22.60 6.97
N TYR A 657 2.81 -23.09 8.20
CA TYR A 657 2.62 -24.51 8.50
C TYR A 657 1.17 -24.79 8.88
N LEU A 658 0.55 -25.81 8.27
CA LEU A 658 -0.74 -26.31 8.73
C LEU A 658 -0.55 -27.05 10.06
N ILE A 659 -1.15 -26.52 11.14
CA ILE A 659 -1.22 -27.22 12.44
C ILE A 659 -2.50 -28.04 12.53
N SER A 660 -3.57 -27.55 11.90
CA SER A 660 -4.85 -28.23 11.79
C SER A 660 -5.50 -27.86 10.44
N PRO A 661 -6.64 -28.48 10.06
CA PRO A 661 -7.36 -28.11 8.84
C PRO A 661 -7.76 -26.63 8.74
N VAL A 662 -7.75 -25.90 9.86
CA VAL A 662 -8.27 -24.51 9.96
C VAL A 662 -7.25 -23.51 10.48
N LEU A 663 -6.11 -23.94 11.05
CA LEU A 663 -5.11 -23.07 11.68
C LEU A 663 -3.73 -23.22 11.06
N LEU A 664 -3.09 -22.07 10.82
CA LEU A 664 -1.72 -21.95 10.34
C LEU A 664 -0.81 -21.40 11.43
N ARG A 665 0.38 -22.00 11.58
CA ARG A 665 1.50 -21.41 12.32
C ARG A 665 2.35 -20.59 11.37
N ILE A 666 2.71 -19.38 11.80
CA ILE A 666 3.64 -18.53 11.07
C ILE A 666 5.04 -18.70 11.66
N HIS A 667 6.04 -18.88 10.81
CA HIS A 667 7.45 -18.79 11.15
C HIS A 667 8.10 -17.70 10.31
N ILE A 668 8.83 -16.76 10.93
CA ILE A 668 9.43 -15.62 10.23
C ILE A 668 10.94 -15.59 10.48
N GLU A 669 11.72 -15.57 9.40
CA GLU A 669 13.17 -15.40 9.44
C GLU A 669 13.60 -14.20 8.58
N VAL A 670 14.33 -13.28 9.20
CA VAL A 670 14.91 -12.10 8.55
C VAL A 670 16.43 -12.23 8.47
N GLN A 671 17.02 -11.80 7.35
CA GLN A 671 18.47 -11.75 7.20
C GLN A 671 19.09 -10.56 7.95
N ASP A 672 18.41 -9.42 7.95
CA ASP A 672 18.78 -8.23 8.74
C ASP A 672 17.81 -8.09 9.92
N GLN A 673 18.33 -8.24 11.13
CA GLN A 673 17.55 -8.12 12.36
C GLN A 673 16.89 -6.76 12.52
N ARG A 674 17.37 -5.70 11.86
CA ARG A 674 16.76 -4.36 11.91
C ARG A 674 15.40 -4.28 11.21
N LEU A 675 15.03 -5.28 10.40
CA LEU A 675 13.74 -5.37 9.74
C LEU A 675 12.64 -5.61 10.77
N GLN A 676 11.82 -4.60 10.99
CA GLN A 676 10.65 -4.65 11.86
C GLN A 676 9.40 -4.36 11.03
N PHE A 677 8.47 -5.31 11.02
CA PHE A 677 7.22 -5.25 10.27
C PHE A 677 6.18 -6.19 10.91
N GLY A 678 4.92 -6.05 10.51
CA GLY A 678 3.79 -6.88 10.94
C GLY A 678 2.65 -6.79 9.91
N PRO A 679 1.41 -7.20 10.26
CA PRO A 679 0.95 -7.57 11.59
C PRO A 679 1.36 -8.98 12.04
N LEU A 680 1.69 -9.89 11.12
CA LEU A 680 2.14 -11.22 11.51
C LEU A 680 3.53 -11.15 12.16
N PHE A 681 3.74 -11.97 13.19
CA PHE A 681 4.99 -12.11 13.90
C PHE A 681 5.36 -13.59 14.05
N ASP A 682 6.61 -13.86 14.38
CA ASP A 682 7.13 -15.22 14.48
C ASP A 682 6.42 -16.05 15.57
N GLY A 683 5.82 -17.17 15.16
CA GLY A 683 5.02 -18.08 15.98
C GLY A 683 3.52 -17.74 16.05
N ALA A 684 3.05 -16.64 15.44
CA ALA A 684 1.63 -16.30 15.40
C ALA A 684 0.80 -17.48 14.84
N CYS A 685 -0.40 -17.67 15.38
CA CYS A 685 -1.34 -18.69 14.90
C CYS A 685 -2.58 -17.97 14.36
N ILE A 686 -2.94 -18.24 13.10
CA ILE A 686 -4.05 -17.56 12.44
C ILE A 686 -4.99 -18.54 11.75
N HIS A 687 -6.25 -18.14 11.63
CA HIS A 687 -7.22 -18.91 10.87
C HIS A 687 -6.96 -18.82 9.36
N ILE A 688 -7.16 -19.93 8.67
CA ILE A 688 -6.85 -20.07 7.24
C ILE A 688 -7.64 -19.11 6.33
N SER A 689 -8.83 -18.70 6.77
CA SER A 689 -9.66 -17.73 6.04
C SER A 689 -9.07 -16.32 6.03
N GLN A 690 -8.28 -15.95 7.05
CA GLN A 690 -7.65 -14.63 7.18
C GLN A 690 -6.24 -14.61 6.59
N ALA A 691 -5.65 -15.79 6.32
CA ALA A 691 -4.26 -15.96 5.92
C ALA A 691 -3.86 -15.09 4.72
N SER A 692 -4.63 -15.11 3.63
CA SER A 692 -4.27 -14.36 2.42
C SER A 692 -4.24 -12.85 2.64
N ALA A 693 -5.17 -12.31 3.44
CA ALA A 693 -5.18 -10.89 3.76
C ALA A 693 -4.00 -10.52 4.66
N LEU A 694 -3.81 -11.24 5.76
CA LEU A 694 -2.73 -10.95 6.72
C LEU A 694 -1.34 -11.15 6.12
N VAL A 695 -1.15 -12.18 5.30
CA VAL A 695 0.11 -12.42 4.57
C VAL A 695 0.35 -11.27 3.60
N ARG A 696 -0.65 -10.86 2.80
CA ARG A 696 -0.50 -9.74 1.86
C ARG A 696 -0.10 -8.44 2.55
N GLU A 697 -0.74 -8.08 3.66
CA GLU A 697 -0.36 -6.88 4.42
C GLU A 697 1.05 -7.03 5.02
N THR A 698 1.39 -8.22 5.55
CA THR A 698 2.70 -8.48 6.15
C THR A 698 3.83 -8.42 5.13
N VAL A 699 3.69 -9.03 3.95
CA VAL A 699 4.72 -8.99 2.90
C VAL A 699 4.92 -7.58 2.35
N LEU A 700 3.85 -6.79 2.26
CA LEU A 700 3.92 -5.40 1.85
C LEU A 700 4.71 -4.57 2.89
N ASN A 701 4.37 -4.73 4.17
CA ASN A 701 5.08 -4.06 5.26
C ASN A 701 6.55 -4.51 5.36
N ALA A 702 6.83 -5.80 5.13
CA ALA A 702 8.20 -6.31 5.05
C ALA A 702 8.99 -5.67 3.91
N SER A 703 8.38 -5.54 2.73
CA SER A 703 9.00 -4.91 1.56
C SER A 703 9.25 -3.41 1.78
N HIS A 704 8.32 -2.69 2.41
CA HIS A 704 8.53 -1.30 2.83
C HIS A 704 9.66 -1.18 3.86
N ALA A 705 9.66 -2.02 4.89
CA ALA A 705 10.72 -2.02 5.90
C ALA A 705 12.10 -2.25 5.28
N TYR A 706 12.18 -3.17 4.32
CA TYR A 706 13.39 -3.44 3.54
C TYR A 706 13.89 -2.23 2.75
N ARG A 707 13.00 -1.54 2.05
CA ARG A 707 13.35 -0.34 1.27
C ARG A 707 13.72 0.83 2.16
N ASN A 708 13.02 1.00 3.28
CA ASN A 708 13.26 2.06 4.25
C ASN A 708 14.61 1.97 4.97
N LEU A 709 15.24 0.79 4.99
CA LEU A 709 16.60 0.61 5.51
C LEU A 709 17.71 0.98 4.50
N ARG A 710 17.38 1.24 3.23
CA ARG A 710 18.35 1.54 2.17
C ARG A 710 18.35 3.02 1.79
N LEU A 711 19.53 3.58 1.59
CA LEU A 711 19.73 5.02 1.37
C LEU A 711 19.26 5.54 0.00
N GLU A 712 19.17 4.67 -1.02
CA GLU A 712 18.90 5.07 -2.42
C GLU A 712 17.57 4.51 -2.96
N CYS A 713 16.67 4.09 -2.07
CA CYS A 713 15.35 3.57 -2.44
C CYS A 713 14.27 4.65 -2.30
N ASP A 714 14.43 5.76 -3.01
CA ASP A 714 13.37 6.78 -3.08
C ASP A 714 12.10 6.17 -3.67
N ARG A 715 10.97 6.48 -3.05
CA ARG A 715 9.67 6.05 -3.57
C ARG A 715 9.41 6.66 -4.96
N PRO A 716 8.71 5.96 -5.87
CA PRO A 716 8.61 6.41 -7.26
C PRO A 716 7.96 7.79 -7.46
N ASN A 717 7.01 8.18 -6.61
CA ASN A 717 6.44 9.52 -6.65
C ASN A 717 7.49 10.63 -6.43
N LYS A 718 8.44 10.43 -5.50
CA LYS A 718 9.54 11.37 -5.26
C LYS A 718 10.51 11.45 -6.43
N TYR A 719 10.79 10.30 -7.06
CA TYR A 719 11.56 10.27 -8.30
C TYR A 719 10.85 11.04 -9.42
N ARG A 720 9.55 10.83 -9.63
CA ARG A 720 8.76 11.57 -10.62
C ARG A 720 8.75 13.07 -10.33
N GLU A 721 8.54 13.49 -9.08
CA GLU A 721 8.63 14.90 -8.70
C GLU A 721 10.00 15.48 -9.10
N LYS A 722 11.09 14.78 -8.81
CA LYS A 722 12.45 15.22 -9.20
C LYS A 722 12.61 15.33 -10.71
N VAL A 723 12.13 14.34 -11.47
CA VAL A 723 12.16 14.36 -12.94
C VAL A 723 11.34 15.54 -13.47
N PHE A 724 10.12 15.76 -12.97
CA PHE A 724 9.27 16.90 -13.36
C PHE A 724 9.97 18.25 -13.13
N HIS A 725 10.52 18.48 -11.94
CA HIS A 725 11.22 19.72 -11.63
C HIS A 725 12.47 19.92 -12.48
N ASN A 726 13.22 18.86 -12.76
CA ASN A 726 14.40 18.92 -13.63
C ASN A 726 14.02 19.26 -15.07
N THR A 727 13.01 18.57 -15.63
CA THR A 727 12.50 18.84 -16.97
C THR A 727 11.98 20.28 -17.07
N LYS A 728 11.23 20.76 -16.08
CA LYS A 728 10.72 22.13 -16.03
C LYS A 728 11.82 23.21 -15.94
N LYS A 729 12.96 22.90 -15.32
CA LYS A 729 14.12 23.81 -15.23
C LYS A 729 14.87 23.96 -16.56
N MET A 730 14.74 23.00 -17.48
CA MET A 730 15.38 23.07 -18.80
C MET A 730 14.77 24.14 -19.71
N LEU A 731 13.51 24.52 -19.47
CA LEU A 731 12.80 25.53 -20.23
C LEU A 731 13.36 26.94 -19.95
N LYS A 732 13.73 27.65 -21.02
CA LYS A 732 14.27 29.02 -20.96
C LYS A 732 13.21 30.04 -21.38
N PRO A 733 13.03 31.15 -20.66
CA PRO A 733 12.03 32.16 -21.04
C PRO A 733 12.38 32.77 -22.41
N LEU A 734 11.35 32.95 -23.24
CA LEU A 734 11.47 33.66 -24.51
C LEU A 734 11.35 35.17 -24.28
N SER A 735 11.97 35.97 -25.16
CA SER A 735 11.66 37.41 -25.22
C SER A 735 10.21 37.60 -25.65
N LEU A 736 9.54 38.65 -25.19
CA LEU A 736 8.15 38.94 -25.57
C LEU A 736 7.95 38.94 -27.10
N SER A 737 8.88 39.52 -27.85
CA SER A 737 8.87 39.50 -29.32
C SER A 737 8.94 38.08 -29.91
N SER A 738 9.74 37.21 -29.32
CA SER A 738 9.86 35.80 -29.73
C SER A 738 8.61 35.00 -29.34
N SER A 739 8.05 35.25 -28.15
CA SER A 739 6.81 34.64 -27.68
C SER A 739 5.64 34.98 -28.59
N ILE A 740 5.45 36.25 -28.94
CA ILE A 740 4.43 36.72 -29.88
C ILE A 740 4.61 36.03 -31.24
N THR A 741 5.84 35.98 -31.75
CA THR A 741 6.13 35.38 -33.05
C THR A 741 5.83 33.89 -33.06
N ARG A 742 6.25 33.14 -32.02
CA ARG A 742 6.08 31.69 -31.97
C ARG A 742 4.66 31.25 -31.61
N LEU A 743 3.97 31.98 -30.75
CA LEU A 743 2.60 31.64 -30.35
C LEU A 743 1.57 32.10 -31.39
N LEU A 744 1.72 33.27 -32.04
CA LEU A 744 0.70 33.81 -32.95
C LEU A 744 0.90 33.48 -34.42
N ARG A 745 2.10 33.01 -34.81
CA ARG A 745 2.34 32.37 -36.12
C ARG A 745 2.45 30.86 -35.92
N PRO A 746 1.37 30.08 -36.06
CA PRO A 746 1.55 28.65 -36.30
C PRO A 746 2.45 28.50 -37.52
N ARG A 747 3.56 27.75 -37.39
CA ARG A 747 4.36 27.38 -38.56
C ARG A 747 3.45 26.51 -39.43
N MET A 748 3.02 27.06 -40.57
CA MET A 748 2.33 26.31 -41.62
C MET A 748 3.21 25.19 -42.16
#